data_AF-A0A365H9W5-F1
#
_entry.id   AF-A0A365H9W5-F1
#
_cell.length_a   1.000
_cell.length_b   1.000
_cell.length_c   1.000
_cell.angle_alpha   90.00
_cell.angle_beta   90.00
_cell.angle_gamma   90.00
#
_symmetry.space_group_name_H-M   'P 1'
#
loop_
_entity.id
_entity.type
_entity.pdbx_description
1 polymer ?
#
loop_
_entity_poly.entity_id
_entity_poly.type
_entity_poly.pdbx_seq_one_letter_code
_entity_poly.pdbx_strand_id
1 'polypeptide(L)'
;MVMKKPPEDGAEEPRRFHEREEAARPGNASAGEGSRGPVEEDADRQKDADGEENDAREDEESALKALLGRAGAAERAEYAQLRSIVEHAFKSLEGDFAEVRIENFTFFNDSVNVGGEFTVGGRSPGGGGGGSAAGVLRLDGDQITAHTRYYVRPPRFTEGLESLREGRLLVLASRPGTGRDAAAVNLLVEALAANAADEDIACHLVADPAVLGEPGWKPPSRDSGYLVDLDGGPPDRAGPIASTIDERWIDTMAAAVRGTGGYMVVLTGEARGALVEVATRSSRVLTSLGDIDLVLVIARRVLGTDPGPEDMAELRRSLVESGAQDLLEEFPEPTMAVRLASVIETGGDLEVEVRELRDPAGQVHGWFSRHRGAEAISFALAAAVLEDSGYLTVSDAAVGLYKMLTPESDHPPDLRFRDRLGSDHSWLELAQHPRDGANRVSTGLPQVRFRNRHVRQAVLGYAWTYLDGARSVILRWIRGLLVHRDVQVRARAAVAAGIIAWSDHDHALQRYLRPWAGDSSRPVREGAGTALEIVASRPELAEPVWDVVEAWSAEEGSAFQRRLSLTAASVAGGPLGARRPGRALEVLRTVLDNDWDGLVSVGLSVLRLVELGQVPEVLTALLEWSEPQDSSPLVTKALSVFLFVASAPPPGGEEGPDAVSPPLVHAREHRPLTAELWARALARKPAQIQALEVLREYLDVYADRDPASLHEIRAILLEIAARPGRHRRRLEWYLDEWARDGSRSAAAIRAALARPVMSSAP
;
A
#
# COMPACT_ATOMS: atom_id res chain seq x y z
N MET A 1 20.78 -5.78 76.30
CA MET A 1 22.22 -5.40 76.27
C MET A 1 22.42 -4.58 75.00
N VAL A 2 22.34 -3.24 75.09
CA VAL A 2 23.50 -2.28 75.11
C VAL A 2 24.14 -2.23 73.71
N MET A 3 24.30 -1.13 72.96
CA MET A 3 24.17 0.33 73.14
C MET A 3 24.18 0.96 71.72
N LYS A 4 23.37 1.99 71.41
CA LYS A 4 23.70 3.45 71.29
C LYS A 4 24.82 3.85 70.29
N LYS A 5 24.41 4.67 69.27
CA LYS A 5 24.93 5.95 68.68
C LYS A 5 26.46 6.24 68.66
N PRO A 6 27.01 7.05 67.72
CA PRO A 6 26.64 8.47 67.46
C PRO A 6 26.90 8.96 65.97
N PRO A 7 27.11 10.28 65.63
CA PRO A 7 26.07 11.19 65.13
C PRO A 7 26.42 12.11 63.91
N GLU A 8 25.39 12.84 63.44
CA GLU A 8 25.29 14.27 63.02
C GLU A 8 26.12 14.96 61.90
N ASP A 9 25.40 15.91 61.27
CA ASP A 9 25.74 17.09 60.45
C ASP A 9 25.80 16.94 58.92
N GLY A 10 25.13 17.76 58.10
CA GLY A 10 24.33 18.98 58.33
C GLY A 10 23.60 19.41 57.03
N ALA A 11 22.56 20.22 57.21
CA ALA A 11 21.66 20.74 56.17
C ALA A 11 22.27 21.94 55.40
N GLU A 12 21.83 22.17 54.15
CA GLU A 12 21.51 23.53 53.66
C GLU A 12 20.70 23.52 52.34
N GLU A 13 19.64 24.34 52.34
CA GLU A 13 18.67 24.64 51.28
C GLU A 13 19.10 25.83 50.38
N PRO A 14 18.36 26.15 49.29
CA PRO A 14 18.90 26.82 48.10
C PRO A 14 18.69 28.34 48.05
N ARG A 15 19.50 29.02 47.23
CA ARG A 15 19.36 30.46 46.92
C ARG A 15 18.80 30.71 45.51
N ARG A 16 17.65 31.39 45.46
CA ARG A 16 17.13 32.17 44.33
C ARG A 16 17.91 33.49 44.20
N PHE A 17 18.06 34.02 42.98
CA PHE A 17 18.19 35.47 42.76
C PHE A 17 17.53 35.89 41.43
N HIS A 18 16.74 36.96 41.53
CA HIS A 18 15.99 37.66 40.50
C HIS A 18 16.87 38.65 39.70
N GLU A 19 16.49 38.82 38.42
CA GLU A 19 16.41 40.03 37.58
C GLU A 19 17.36 41.23 37.79
N ARG A 20 17.85 41.77 36.65
CA ARG A 20 17.79 43.21 36.40
C ARG A 20 17.87 43.61 34.93
N GLU A 21 17.09 44.64 34.66
CA GLU A 21 16.73 45.35 33.43
C GLU A 21 17.76 46.44 33.01
N GLU A 22 17.58 46.91 31.76
CA GLU A 22 17.71 48.30 31.25
C GLU A 22 18.89 48.77 30.36
N ALA A 23 18.49 49.09 29.11
CA ALA A 23 18.63 50.37 28.35
C ALA A 23 19.92 50.83 27.63
N ALA A 24 19.90 50.67 26.29
CA ALA A 24 19.80 51.70 25.22
C ALA A 24 21.00 52.54 24.66
N ARG A 25 21.05 52.53 23.30
CA ARG A 25 21.50 53.53 22.25
C ARG A 25 22.97 53.51 21.72
N PRO A 26 23.24 54.04 20.49
CA PRO A 26 22.55 53.86 19.19
C PRO A 26 23.48 53.69 17.95
N GLY A 27 22.93 53.16 16.84
CA GLY A 27 23.17 53.59 15.44
C GLY A 27 24.45 53.18 14.69
N ASN A 28 24.32 52.37 13.63
CA ASN A 28 24.62 52.83 12.26
C ASN A 28 24.10 51.88 11.17
N ALA A 29 23.70 52.47 10.04
CA ALA A 29 23.11 51.81 8.89
C ALA A 29 24.17 51.23 7.92
N SER A 30 23.86 50.11 7.29
CA SER A 30 24.23 49.85 5.89
C SER A 30 23.26 48.88 5.26
N ALA A 31 22.67 49.34 4.16
CA ALA A 31 21.74 48.60 3.31
C ALA A 31 22.41 47.37 2.65
N GLY A 32 21.64 46.29 2.57
CA GLY A 32 21.93 45.11 1.77
C GLY A 32 20.62 44.44 1.42
N GLU A 33 20.06 44.83 0.27
CA GLU A 33 18.93 44.15 -0.37
C GLU A 33 19.32 42.71 -0.69
N GLY A 34 18.55 41.75 -0.17
CA GLY A 34 18.73 40.33 -0.40
C GLY A 34 17.41 39.60 -0.21
N SER A 35 16.74 39.37 -1.34
CA SER A 35 15.54 38.56 -1.57
C SER A 35 15.22 37.52 -0.47
N ARG A 36 14.14 37.75 0.29
CA ARG A 36 13.44 36.69 1.05
C ARG A 36 12.45 36.02 0.12
N GLY A 37 12.74 34.76 -0.23
CA GLY A 37 11.80 33.88 -0.93
C GLY A 37 10.68 33.36 -0.01
N PRO A 38 9.58 32.86 -0.58
CA PRO A 38 8.41 32.40 0.16
C PRO A 38 8.63 30.95 0.61
N VAL A 39 9.21 30.75 1.80
CA VAL A 39 9.34 29.40 2.40
C VAL A 39 8.93 29.38 3.89
N GLU A 40 8.83 30.54 4.57
CA GLU A 40 8.44 30.58 5.99
C GLU A 40 6.92 30.55 6.24
N GLU A 41 6.06 30.82 5.24
CA GLU A 41 4.59 30.80 5.45
C GLU A 41 3.97 29.39 5.46
N ASP A 42 4.64 28.38 4.89
CA ASP A 42 4.11 26.99 4.90
C ASP A 42 4.46 26.25 6.20
N ALA A 43 5.55 26.61 6.89
CA ALA A 43 5.94 25.98 8.15
C ALA A 43 5.03 26.38 9.33
N ASP A 44 4.56 27.63 9.37
CA ASP A 44 3.65 28.11 10.43
C ASP A 44 2.19 27.68 10.18
N ARG A 45 1.76 27.46 8.93
CA ARG A 45 0.43 26.88 8.64
C ARG A 45 0.34 25.38 8.94
N GLN A 46 1.46 24.67 8.92
CA GLN A 46 1.48 23.23 9.20
C GLN A 46 1.30 22.92 10.69
N LYS A 47 1.73 23.82 11.58
CA LYS A 47 1.55 23.68 13.04
C LYS A 47 0.10 23.76 13.50
N ASP A 48 -0.72 24.55 12.82
CA ASP A 48 -2.17 24.64 13.09
C ASP A 48 -2.96 23.47 12.47
N ALA A 49 -2.38 22.73 11.52
CA ALA A 49 -3.00 21.58 10.86
C ALA A 49 -2.76 20.24 11.58
N ASP A 50 -1.77 20.16 12.47
CA ASP A 50 -1.41 18.93 13.19
C ASP A 50 -2.36 18.57 14.35
N GLY A 51 -3.38 19.39 14.61
CA GLY A 51 -4.56 19.02 15.40
C GLY A 51 -4.22 18.40 16.76
N GLU A 52 -3.27 18.99 17.51
CA GLU A 52 -3.03 18.58 18.89
C GLU A 52 -4.32 18.73 19.69
N GLU A 53 -4.93 17.59 20.05
CA GLU A 53 -6.12 17.57 20.90
C GLU A 53 -5.80 18.15 22.27
N ASN A 54 -6.72 18.95 22.79
CA ASN A 54 -6.63 19.49 24.14
C ASN A 54 -6.71 18.34 25.16
N ASP A 55 -5.64 18.14 25.93
CA ASP A 55 -5.54 17.09 26.96
C ASP A 55 -6.47 17.30 28.18
N ALA A 56 -7.23 18.40 28.21
CA ALA A 56 -8.24 18.68 29.21
C ALA A 56 -9.43 17.70 29.09
N ARG A 57 -9.96 17.25 30.24
CA ARG A 57 -11.16 16.42 30.28
C ARG A 57 -12.35 17.18 29.68
N GLU A 58 -13.13 16.50 28.86
CA GLU A 58 -14.36 17.04 28.31
C GLU A 58 -15.44 17.11 29.39
N ASP A 59 -16.18 18.21 29.42
CA ASP A 59 -17.40 18.30 30.22
C ASP A 59 -18.58 17.65 29.46
N GLU A 60 -19.64 17.33 30.21
CA GLU A 60 -20.85 16.70 29.69
C GLU A 60 -21.45 17.48 28.50
N GLU A 61 -21.55 18.81 28.61
CA GLU A 61 -22.16 19.65 27.58
C GLU A 61 -21.33 19.66 26.29
N SER A 62 -20.00 19.75 26.40
CA SER A 62 -19.09 19.73 25.26
C SER A 62 -19.08 18.37 24.57
N ALA A 63 -19.06 17.26 25.33
CA ALA A 63 -19.08 15.91 24.78
C ALA A 63 -20.40 15.62 24.04
N LEU A 64 -21.54 16.00 24.63
CA LEU A 64 -22.86 15.87 23.99
C LEU A 64 -22.94 16.70 22.71
N LYS A 65 -22.43 17.94 22.75
CA LYS A 65 -22.37 18.82 21.58
C LYS A 65 -21.41 18.28 20.51
N ALA A 66 -20.30 17.66 20.89
CA ALA A 66 -19.35 17.07 19.95
C ALA A 66 -19.96 15.87 19.22
N LEU A 67 -20.64 14.98 19.96
CA LEU A 67 -21.35 13.84 19.39
C LEU A 67 -22.41 14.28 18.37
N LEU A 68 -23.11 15.38 18.64
CA LEU A 68 -24.19 15.91 17.79
C LEU A 68 -23.72 16.84 16.66
N GLY A 69 -22.65 17.60 16.88
CA GLY A 69 -22.29 18.77 16.07
C GLY A 69 -20.92 18.71 15.40
N ARG A 70 -20.09 17.70 15.66
CA ARG A 70 -18.70 17.65 15.14
C ARG A 70 -18.35 16.49 14.22
N ALA A 71 -19.16 15.43 14.11
CA ALA A 71 -19.03 14.50 12.98
C ALA A 71 -19.64 15.14 11.71
N GLY A 72 -19.01 16.24 11.25
CA GLY A 72 -19.40 16.91 10.02
C GLY A 72 -19.48 15.91 8.87
N ALA A 73 -20.37 16.15 7.91
CA ALA A 73 -20.50 15.28 6.72
C ALA A 73 -19.14 14.97 6.06
N ALA A 74 -18.21 15.92 6.11
CA ALA A 74 -16.83 15.76 5.68
C ALA A 74 -16.05 14.70 6.47
N GLU A 75 -16.06 14.73 7.81
CA GLU A 75 -15.39 13.70 8.63
C GLU A 75 -16.02 12.33 8.39
N ARG A 76 -17.35 12.25 8.29
CA ARG A 76 -18.06 11.00 7.99
C ARG A 76 -17.69 10.45 6.59
N ALA A 77 -17.60 11.31 5.59
CA ALA A 77 -17.18 10.94 4.24
C ALA A 77 -15.71 10.47 4.21
N GLU A 78 -14.83 11.16 4.94
CA GLU A 78 -13.42 10.79 5.11
C GLU A 78 -13.28 9.43 5.78
N TYR A 79 -14.03 9.17 6.86
CA TYR A 79 -14.06 7.85 7.49
C TYR A 79 -14.63 6.76 6.58
N ALA A 80 -15.70 7.04 5.84
CA ALA A 80 -16.28 6.08 4.89
C ALA A 80 -15.27 5.71 3.80
N GLN A 81 -14.51 6.70 3.32
CA GLN A 81 -13.44 6.47 2.36
C GLN A 81 -12.30 5.64 2.96
N LEU A 82 -11.82 5.97 4.17
CA LEU A 82 -10.81 5.18 4.89
C LEU A 82 -11.27 3.72 5.05
N ARG A 83 -12.52 3.52 5.48
CA ARG A 83 -13.11 2.21 5.67
C ARG A 83 -13.16 1.39 4.38
N SER A 84 -13.57 2.00 3.26
CA SER A 84 -13.64 1.31 1.97
C SER A 84 -12.28 0.73 1.56
N ILE A 85 -11.19 1.48 1.78
CA ILE A 85 -9.82 1.02 1.51
C ILE A 85 -9.43 -0.11 2.44
N VAL A 86 -9.71 0.05 3.75
CA VAL A 86 -9.39 -0.97 4.75
C VAL A 86 -10.17 -2.25 4.49
N GLU A 87 -11.46 -2.18 4.14
CA GLU A 87 -12.28 -3.33 3.79
C GLU A 87 -11.78 -4.03 2.52
N HIS A 88 -11.37 -3.28 1.50
CA HIS A 88 -10.74 -3.85 0.31
C HIS A 88 -9.43 -4.56 0.67
N ALA A 89 -8.61 -3.97 1.54
CA ALA A 89 -7.41 -4.62 2.06
C ALA A 89 -7.74 -5.90 2.83
N PHE A 90 -8.74 -5.89 3.71
CA PHE A 90 -9.20 -7.10 4.43
C PHE A 90 -9.62 -8.21 3.48
N LYS A 91 -10.47 -7.91 2.48
CA LYS A 91 -10.92 -8.90 1.49
C LYS A 91 -9.75 -9.48 0.70
N SER A 92 -8.78 -8.64 0.33
CA SER A 92 -7.56 -9.09 -0.35
C SER A 92 -6.76 -10.05 0.54
N LEU A 93 -6.52 -9.68 1.80
CA LEU A 93 -5.74 -10.48 2.74
C LEU A 93 -6.44 -11.79 3.15
N GLU A 94 -7.76 -11.79 3.34
CA GLU A 94 -8.54 -13.01 3.65
C GLU A 94 -8.50 -14.03 2.50
N GLY A 95 -8.53 -13.57 1.24
CA GLY A 95 -8.34 -14.43 0.07
C GLY A 95 -6.95 -15.07 0.03
N ASP A 96 -5.93 -14.36 0.52
CA ASP A 96 -4.53 -14.83 0.50
C ASP A 96 -4.27 -15.98 1.50
N PHE A 97 -4.89 -15.94 2.68
CA PHE A 97 -4.70 -16.98 3.71
C PHE A 97 -5.29 -18.35 3.33
N ALA A 98 -6.25 -18.38 2.40
CA ALA A 98 -6.82 -19.62 1.91
C ALA A 98 -5.90 -20.35 0.91
N GLU A 99 -5.03 -19.61 0.20
CA GLU A 99 -4.20 -20.15 -0.89
C GLU A 99 -2.72 -20.32 -0.52
N VAL A 100 -2.14 -19.51 0.38
CA VAL A 100 -0.70 -19.61 0.72
C VAL A 100 -0.48 -19.39 2.22
N ARG A 101 -0.19 -20.47 2.96
CA ARG A 101 0.42 -20.37 4.29
C ARG A 101 1.87 -19.93 4.12
N ILE A 102 2.15 -18.64 4.28
CA ILE A 102 3.51 -18.16 4.55
C ILE A 102 3.85 -18.63 5.97
N GLU A 103 4.32 -19.88 6.09
CA GLU A 103 4.80 -20.40 7.37
C GLU A 103 6.01 -19.59 7.84
N ASN A 104 5.98 -19.25 9.13
CA ASN A 104 7.01 -18.54 9.88
C ASN A 104 8.41 -18.54 9.22
N PHE A 105 8.88 -17.34 8.89
CA PHE A 105 10.23 -17.04 8.42
C PHE A 105 11.29 -17.58 9.40
N THR A 106 11.70 -18.83 9.18
CA THR A 106 12.88 -19.44 9.81
C THR A 106 13.85 -19.83 8.72
N PHE A 107 14.39 -18.81 8.04
CA PHE A 107 15.54 -19.01 7.14
C PHE A 107 16.83 -18.94 7.95
N PHE A 108 17.19 -20.06 8.58
CA PHE A 108 18.56 -20.39 8.98
C PHE A 108 19.14 -21.36 7.94
N ASN A 109 19.49 -20.84 6.77
CA ASN A 109 20.65 -21.22 5.94
C ASN A 109 20.45 -20.71 4.52
N ASP A 110 21.48 -19.99 4.08
CA ASP A 110 21.67 -19.44 2.74
C ASP A 110 21.83 -20.59 1.75
N SER A 111 20.76 -21.00 1.06
CA SER A 111 20.89 -21.90 -0.09
C SER A 111 21.32 -21.07 -1.30
N VAL A 112 22.63 -21.05 -1.54
CA VAL A 112 23.22 -20.49 -2.76
C VAL A 112 22.74 -21.33 -3.95
N ASN A 113 21.67 -20.89 -4.60
CA ASN A 113 21.24 -21.46 -5.86
C ASN A 113 22.19 -20.96 -6.96
N VAL A 114 23.17 -21.77 -7.32
CA VAL A 114 24.02 -21.55 -8.50
C VAL A 114 23.17 -21.89 -9.72
N GLY A 115 22.26 -20.98 -10.07
CA GLY A 115 21.65 -20.94 -11.38
C GLY A 115 22.78 -20.71 -12.38
N GLY A 116 23.00 -21.68 -13.26
CA GLY A 116 24.10 -21.71 -14.22
C GLY A 116 24.01 -20.60 -15.27
N GLU A 117 24.21 -19.36 -14.86
CA GLU A 117 24.82 -18.36 -15.71
C GLU A 117 26.28 -18.79 -15.87
N PHE A 118 26.55 -19.55 -16.94
CA PHE A 118 27.90 -19.74 -17.44
C PHE A 118 28.41 -18.36 -17.90
N THR A 119 28.83 -17.53 -16.95
CA THR A 119 29.86 -16.55 -17.23
C THR A 119 31.06 -17.36 -17.72
N VAL A 120 31.36 -17.23 -19.01
CA VAL A 120 32.47 -17.93 -19.68
C VAL A 120 33.79 -17.35 -19.15
N GLY A 121 34.12 -17.69 -17.91
CA GLY A 121 35.44 -17.56 -17.32
C GLY A 121 36.21 -18.83 -17.61
N GLY A 122 36.73 -18.96 -18.83
CA GLY A 122 37.55 -20.09 -19.24
C GLY A 122 38.76 -20.28 -18.32
N ARG A 123 38.88 -21.49 -17.78
CA ARG A 123 40.12 -22.04 -17.21
C ARG A 123 41.27 -21.80 -18.20
N SER A 124 42.29 -21.05 -17.80
CA SER A 124 43.59 -21.03 -18.49
C SER A 124 44.40 -22.27 -18.12
N PRO A 125 44.77 -23.17 -19.05
CA PRO A 125 46.02 -23.90 -18.95
C PRO A 125 47.13 -22.98 -19.44
N GLY A 126 48.11 -22.72 -18.57
CA GLY A 126 49.21 -21.83 -18.86
C GLY A 126 50.09 -22.27 -20.04
N GLY A 127 50.73 -21.27 -20.65
CA GLY A 127 52.01 -21.43 -21.34
C GLY A 127 51.95 -21.24 -22.86
N GLY A 128 52.57 -20.15 -23.34
CA GLY A 128 53.05 -20.04 -24.72
C GLY A 128 52.82 -18.67 -25.33
N GLY A 129 53.85 -17.82 -25.32
CA GLY A 129 53.80 -16.48 -25.88
C GLY A 129 53.51 -16.44 -27.38
N GLY A 130 52.58 -15.58 -27.76
CA GLY A 130 52.30 -15.12 -29.12
C GLY A 130 51.33 -13.95 -29.00
N GLY A 131 51.72 -12.77 -29.46
CA GLY A 131 50.91 -11.54 -29.31
C GLY A 131 49.55 -11.68 -29.99
N SER A 132 48.51 -11.99 -29.20
CA SER A 132 47.12 -11.86 -29.64
C SER A 132 46.70 -10.40 -29.48
N ALA A 133 46.05 -9.84 -30.49
CA ALA A 133 45.45 -8.51 -30.43
C ALA A 133 44.57 -8.43 -29.17
N ALA A 134 44.99 -7.61 -28.21
CA ALA A 134 44.43 -7.58 -26.87
C ALA A 134 42.93 -7.24 -26.90
N GLY A 135 42.09 -8.14 -26.39
CA GLY A 135 40.69 -7.84 -26.06
C GLY A 135 39.60 -8.49 -26.94
N VAL A 136 39.91 -9.28 -27.97
CA VAL A 136 38.90 -9.91 -28.84
C VAL A 136 39.01 -11.44 -28.81
N LEU A 137 37.93 -12.13 -28.44
CA LEU A 137 37.83 -13.58 -28.34
C LEU A 137 36.98 -14.12 -29.50
N ARG A 138 37.44 -15.13 -30.24
CA ARG A 138 36.62 -15.80 -31.26
C ARG A 138 35.61 -16.72 -30.57
N LEU A 139 34.35 -16.64 -30.96
CA LEU A 139 33.32 -17.59 -30.55
C LEU A 139 33.54 -18.90 -31.29
N ASP A 140 33.58 -20.01 -30.56
CA ASP A 140 33.69 -21.34 -31.17
C ASP A 140 32.33 -21.81 -31.73
N GLY A 141 32.36 -22.88 -32.54
CA GLY A 141 31.16 -23.42 -33.18
C GLY A 141 30.11 -23.92 -32.18
N ASP A 142 30.53 -24.39 -31.00
CA ASP A 142 29.63 -24.89 -29.96
C ASP A 142 28.90 -23.72 -29.28
N GLN A 143 29.60 -22.61 -29.03
CA GLN A 143 29.03 -21.35 -28.53
C GLN A 143 28.01 -20.76 -29.50
N ILE A 144 28.34 -20.70 -30.80
CA ILE A 144 27.40 -20.24 -31.83
C ILE A 144 26.18 -21.17 -31.88
N THR A 145 26.39 -22.48 -31.81
CA THR A 145 25.31 -23.48 -31.82
C THR A 145 24.42 -23.33 -30.59
N ALA A 146 24.99 -23.07 -29.41
CA ALA A 146 24.23 -22.86 -28.17
C ALA A 146 23.24 -21.68 -28.27
N HIS A 147 23.60 -20.63 -29.00
CA HIS A 147 22.74 -19.46 -29.21
C HIS A 147 21.76 -19.60 -30.39
N THR A 148 22.03 -20.48 -31.35
CA THR A 148 21.24 -20.60 -32.60
C THR A 148 20.27 -21.78 -32.61
N ARG A 149 20.62 -22.91 -31.99
CA ARG A 149 19.89 -24.19 -32.12
C ARG A 149 18.42 -24.13 -31.72
N TYR A 150 18.10 -23.43 -30.64
CA TYR A 150 16.73 -23.33 -30.08
C TYR A 150 16.18 -21.90 -30.12
N TYR A 151 16.78 -21.04 -30.94
CA TYR A 151 16.43 -19.63 -30.98
C TYR A 151 15.00 -19.45 -31.51
N VAL A 152 14.17 -18.69 -30.80
CA VAL A 152 12.86 -18.24 -31.27
C VAL A 152 13.00 -16.81 -31.77
N ARG A 153 12.62 -16.57 -33.02
CA ARG A 153 12.74 -15.24 -33.63
C ARG A 153 11.72 -14.27 -33.02
N PRO A 154 12.13 -13.16 -32.41
CA PRO A 154 11.23 -12.14 -31.93
C PRO A 154 10.61 -11.34 -33.11
N PRO A 155 9.45 -10.67 -32.92
CA PRO A 155 8.71 -10.02 -34.00
C PRO A 155 9.53 -9.00 -34.83
N ARG A 156 10.41 -8.22 -34.18
CA ARG A 156 11.24 -7.19 -34.84
C ARG A 156 12.63 -7.69 -35.23
N PHE A 157 12.85 -9.01 -35.24
CA PHE A 157 14.14 -9.58 -35.65
C PHE A 157 14.53 -9.18 -37.08
N THR A 158 13.58 -9.22 -38.01
CA THR A 158 13.80 -8.85 -39.41
C THR A 158 14.21 -7.38 -39.55
N GLU A 159 13.56 -6.48 -38.81
CA GLU A 159 13.92 -5.05 -38.78
C GLU A 159 15.34 -4.83 -38.23
N GLY A 160 15.72 -5.56 -37.18
CA GLY A 160 17.09 -5.55 -36.66
C GLY A 160 18.11 -6.07 -37.66
N LEU A 161 17.77 -7.13 -38.41
CA LEU A 161 18.64 -7.71 -39.43
C LEU A 161 18.83 -6.76 -40.62
N GLU A 162 17.77 -6.10 -41.09
CA GLU A 162 17.82 -5.08 -42.13
C GLU A 162 18.67 -3.89 -41.69
N SER A 163 18.42 -3.38 -40.48
CA SER A 163 19.18 -2.28 -39.89
C SER A 163 20.67 -2.61 -39.74
N LEU A 164 21.00 -3.85 -39.34
CA LEU A 164 22.38 -4.34 -39.28
C LEU A 164 23.00 -4.48 -40.67
N ARG A 165 22.26 -4.95 -41.67
CA ARG A 165 22.72 -5.10 -43.06
C ARG A 165 23.06 -3.77 -43.71
N GLU A 166 22.20 -2.76 -43.53
CA GLU A 166 22.38 -1.41 -44.06
C GLU A 166 23.42 -0.61 -43.27
N GLY A 167 23.29 -0.65 -41.94
CA GLY A 167 24.09 0.15 -41.01
C GLY A 167 25.48 -0.41 -40.72
N ARG A 168 25.68 -1.72 -40.85
CA ARG A 168 26.86 -2.49 -40.38
C ARG A 168 27.05 -2.51 -38.86
N LEU A 169 26.23 -1.77 -38.11
CA LEU A 169 26.24 -1.69 -36.66
C LEU A 169 24.80 -1.60 -36.14
N LEU A 170 24.47 -2.40 -35.15
CA LEU A 170 23.20 -2.35 -34.42
C LEU A 170 23.46 -2.28 -32.91
N VAL A 171 22.76 -1.38 -32.21
CA VAL A 171 22.75 -1.33 -30.75
C VAL A 171 21.43 -1.93 -30.25
N LEU A 172 21.51 -2.97 -29.42
CA LEU A 172 20.38 -3.59 -28.75
C LEU A 172 20.35 -3.11 -27.30
N ALA A 173 19.51 -2.10 -27.03
CA ALA A 173 19.34 -1.49 -25.71
C ALA A 173 18.21 -2.20 -24.95
N SER A 174 18.52 -3.38 -24.41
CA SER A 174 17.54 -4.27 -23.78
C SER A 174 18.12 -4.92 -22.52
N ARG A 175 17.25 -5.25 -21.56
CA ARG A 175 17.68 -5.82 -20.28
C ARG A 175 18.38 -7.18 -20.47
N PRO A 176 19.38 -7.53 -19.65
CA PRO A 176 19.85 -8.92 -19.52
C PRO A 176 18.67 -9.87 -19.28
N GLY A 177 18.77 -11.11 -19.77
CA GLY A 177 17.72 -12.12 -19.63
C GLY A 177 16.58 -12.05 -20.66
N THR A 178 16.51 -10.98 -21.48
CA THR A 178 15.53 -10.85 -22.59
C THR A 178 15.86 -11.71 -23.82
N GLY A 179 16.94 -12.50 -23.78
CA GLY A 179 17.46 -13.23 -24.94
C GLY A 179 18.28 -12.38 -25.91
N ARG A 180 18.66 -11.15 -25.51
CA ARG A 180 19.44 -10.21 -26.33
C ARG A 180 20.75 -10.79 -26.88
N ASP A 181 21.44 -11.63 -26.09
CA ASP A 181 22.71 -12.24 -26.51
C ASP A 181 22.48 -13.25 -27.64
N ALA A 182 21.46 -14.10 -27.47
CA ALA A 182 21.05 -15.05 -28.50
C ALA A 182 20.60 -14.32 -29.77
N ALA A 183 19.81 -13.24 -29.63
CA ALA A 183 19.40 -12.42 -30.75
C ALA A 183 20.58 -11.79 -31.49
N ALA A 184 21.56 -11.23 -30.76
CA ALA A 184 22.73 -10.62 -31.34
C ALA A 184 23.59 -11.61 -32.12
N VAL A 185 23.82 -12.80 -31.58
CA VAL A 185 24.56 -13.87 -32.28
C VAL A 185 23.81 -14.30 -33.54
N ASN A 186 22.48 -14.52 -33.47
CA ASN A 186 21.69 -14.89 -34.65
C ASN A 186 21.68 -13.79 -35.72
N LEU A 187 21.59 -12.51 -35.32
CA LEU A 187 21.69 -11.37 -36.25
C LEU A 187 23.03 -11.33 -36.96
N LEU A 188 24.13 -11.54 -36.24
CA LEU A 188 25.48 -11.58 -36.82
C LEU A 188 25.64 -12.75 -37.80
N VAL A 189 25.20 -13.95 -37.40
CA VAL A 189 25.26 -15.16 -38.25
C VAL A 189 24.46 -14.97 -39.54
N GLU A 190 23.22 -14.46 -39.45
CA GLU A 190 22.37 -14.24 -40.63
C GLU A 190 22.83 -13.07 -41.52
N ALA A 191 23.50 -12.06 -40.93
CA ALA A 191 24.09 -10.96 -41.69
C ALA A 191 25.34 -11.42 -42.46
N LEU A 192 26.18 -12.26 -41.84
CA LEU A 192 27.39 -12.81 -42.47
C LEU A 192 27.06 -13.85 -43.54
N ALA A 193 26.09 -14.74 -43.30
CA ALA A 193 25.66 -15.75 -44.27
C ALA A 193 25.10 -15.17 -45.57
N ALA A 194 24.59 -13.93 -45.56
CA ALA A 194 24.13 -13.25 -46.76
C ALA A 194 25.27 -12.76 -47.68
N ASN A 195 26.49 -12.61 -47.14
CA ASN A 195 27.66 -12.11 -47.88
C ASN A 195 28.73 -13.17 -48.12
N ALA A 196 28.77 -14.25 -47.34
CA ALA A 196 29.77 -15.31 -47.45
C ALA A 196 29.28 -16.44 -48.38
N ALA A 197 30.07 -16.78 -49.39
CA ALA A 197 29.69 -17.76 -50.41
C ALA A 197 29.98 -19.23 -50.03
N ASP A 198 30.76 -19.51 -48.98
CA ASP A 198 30.97 -20.87 -48.40
C ASP A 198 31.99 -20.87 -47.22
N GLU A 199 32.28 -19.71 -46.60
CA GLU A 199 33.34 -19.59 -45.59
C GLU A 199 32.83 -19.72 -44.14
N ASP A 200 33.73 -20.19 -43.27
CA ASP A 200 33.57 -20.40 -41.83
C ASP A 200 33.18 -19.08 -41.13
N ILE A 201 31.90 -18.98 -40.71
CA ILE A 201 31.34 -17.75 -40.10
C ILE A 201 32.13 -17.41 -38.82
N ALA A 202 32.93 -16.35 -38.86
CA ALA A 202 33.73 -15.89 -37.73
C ALA A 202 32.99 -14.81 -36.93
N CYS A 203 32.45 -15.19 -35.77
CA CYS A 203 31.93 -14.25 -34.77
C CYS A 203 32.95 -14.07 -33.64
N HIS A 204 33.10 -12.84 -33.15
CA HIS A 204 34.04 -12.48 -32.10
C HIS A 204 33.33 -11.72 -30.97
N LEU A 205 33.64 -12.04 -29.72
CA LEU A 205 33.26 -11.29 -28.54
C LEU A 205 34.38 -10.30 -28.18
N VAL A 206 34.04 -9.02 -28.04
CA VAL A 206 34.94 -8.00 -27.50
C VAL A 206 34.90 -8.09 -25.98
N ALA A 207 35.93 -8.70 -25.39
CA ALA A 207 36.00 -9.00 -23.96
C ALA A 207 36.37 -7.77 -23.11
N ASP A 208 37.06 -6.80 -23.69
CA ASP A 208 37.35 -5.52 -23.05
C ASP A 208 36.71 -4.39 -23.86
N PRO A 209 35.55 -3.87 -23.46
CA PRO A 209 34.88 -2.81 -24.21
C PRO A 209 35.63 -1.48 -24.21
N ALA A 210 36.59 -1.27 -23.31
CA ALA A 210 37.37 -0.04 -23.25
C ALA A 210 38.15 0.24 -24.54
N VAL A 211 38.52 -0.81 -25.28
CA VAL A 211 39.21 -0.71 -26.57
C VAL A 211 38.40 0.06 -27.62
N LEU A 212 37.06 0.08 -27.50
CA LEU A 212 36.17 0.82 -28.40
C LEU A 212 36.21 2.34 -28.18
N GLY A 213 36.73 2.77 -27.03
CA GLY A 213 36.96 4.18 -26.71
C GLY A 213 38.30 4.71 -27.27
N GLU A 214 39.18 3.83 -27.75
CA GLU A 214 40.49 4.23 -28.26
C GLU A 214 40.37 4.96 -29.62
N PRO A 215 41.00 6.14 -29.78
CA PRO A 215 40.95 6.87 -31.04
C PRO A 215 41.53 6.05 -32.19
N GLY A 216 40.68 5.74 -33.19
CA GLY A 216 41.10 5.01 -34.37
C GLY A 216 41.07 3.49 -34.24
N TRP A 217 40.36 2.95 -33.24
CA TRP A 217 40.06 1.52 -33.17
C TRP A 217 39.53 0.99 -34.52
N LYS A 218 40.05 -0.17 -34.93
CA LYS A 218 39.61 -0.87 -36.13
C LYS A 218 39.36 -2.34 -35.80
N PRO A 219 38.32 -2.96 -36.37
CA PRO A 219 38.09 -4.37 -36.19
C PRO A 219 39.30 -5.20 -36.64
N PRO A 220 39.79 -6.15 -35.80
CA PRO A 220 41.03 -6.88 -36.07
C PRO A 220 40.94 -7.87 -37.23
N SER A 221 39.76 -8.45 -37.45
CA SER A 221 39.45 -9.40 -38.53
C SER A 221 38.57 -8.76 -39.60
N ARG A 222 38.83 -9.08 -40.87
CA ARG A 222 37.95 -8.71 -41.99
C ARG A 222 36.77 -9.66 -42.07
N ASP A 223 35.66 -9.17 -42.64
CA ASP A 223 34.48 -9.97 -42.98
C ASP A 223 33.94 -10.81 -41.81
N SER A 224 34.06 -10.28 -40.59
CA SER A 224 33.70 -10.97 -39.34
C SER A 224 32.62 -10.22 -38.56
N GLY A 225 31.92 -10.95 -37.70
CA GLY A 225 30.91 -10.41 -36.78
C GLY A 225 31.50 -10.07 -35.41
N TYR A 226 31.11 -8.96 -34.82
CA TYR A 226 31.58 -8.50 -33.52
C TYR A 226 30.41 -8.31 -32.56
N LEU A 227 30.45 -9.01 -31.43
CA LEU A 227 29.55 -8.84 -30.31
C LEU A 227 30.25 -8.05 -29.22
N VAL A 228 29.61 -6.99 -28.73
CA VAL A 228 30.09 -6.18 -27.62
C VAL A 228 29.02 -6.18 -26.55
N ASP A 229 29.36 -6.58 -25.32
CA ASP A 229 28.45 -6.40 -24.17
C ASP A 229 29.03 -5.31 -23.25
N LEU A 230 28.30 -4.21 -23.13
CA LEU A 230 28.69 -3.08 -22.29
C LEU A 230 28.23 -3.21 -20.83
N ASP A 231 27.31 -4.14 -20.51
CA ASP A 231 26.86 -4.37 -19.13
C ASP A 231 27.44 -5.65 -18.51
N GLY A 232 27.94 -6.58 -19.32
CA GLY A 232 28.45 -7.88 -18.85
C GLY A 232 29.87 -7.86 -18.24
N GLY A 233 30.52 -6.69 -18.17
CA GLY A 233 31.88 -6.54 -17.64
C GLY A 233 31.96 -6.36 -16.12
N PRO A 234 33.08 -6.74 -15.46
CA PRO A 234 33.28 -6.47 -14.03
C PRO A 234 33.22 -4.95 -13.75
N PRO A 235 32.52 -4.53 -12.68
CA PRO A 235 32.17 -3.11 -12.42
C PRO A 235 33.38 -2.18 -12.29
N ASP A 236 34.57 -2.72 -12.00
CA ASP A 236 35.81 -1.96 -11.78
C ASP A 236 36.58 -1.60 -13.07
N ARG A 237 36.11 -2.00 -14.26
CA ARG A 237 36.75 -1.67 -15.55
C ARG A 237 35.77 -0.98 -16.50
N ALA A 238 35.52 0.30 -16.24
CA ALA A 238 34.65 1.13 -17.05
C ALA A 238 35.27 1.41 -18.43
N GLY A 239 34.83 0.66 -19.45
CA GLY A 239 34.89 1.10 -20.85
C GLY A 239 33.94 2.27 -21.12
N PRO A 240 33.69 2.66 -22.39
CA PRO A 240 32.68 3.66 -22.71
C PRO A 240 31.35 3.28 -22.07
N ILE A 241 30.92 4.07 -21.10
CA ILE A 241 29.69 3.84 -20.32
C ILE A 241 28.54 3.92 -21.32
N ALA A 242 27.50 3.09 -21.18
CA ALA A 242 26.30 3.14 -22.04
C ALA A 242 25.72 4.58 -22.18
N SER A 243 25.97 5.47 -21.21
CA SER A 243 25.62 6.90 -21.23
C SER A 243 26.42 7.77 -22.20
N THR A 244 27.54 7.26 -22.74
CA THR A 244 28.44 7.96 -23.68
C THR A 244 28.20 7.57 -25.14
N ILE A 245 27.33 6.57 -25.40
CA ILE A 245 26.94 6.22 -26.75
C ILE A 245 25.99 7.29 -27.29
N ASP A 246 26.51 8.14 -28.17
CA ASP A 246 25.76 9.11 -28.94
C ASP A 246 25.77 8.76 -30.44
N GLU A 247 25.05 9.56 -31.24
CA GLU A 247 24.95 9.36 -32.69
C GLU A 247 26.33 9.42 -33.39
N ARG A 248 27.24 10.27 -32.91
CA ARG A 248 28.58 10.41 -33.48
C ARG A 248 29.42 9.17 -33.24
N TRP A 249 29.35 8.58 -32.05
CA TRP A 249 30.03 7.33 -31.72
C TRP A 249 29.51 6.20 -32.61
N ILE A 250 28.18 6.07 -32.75
CA ILE A 250 27.55 5.05 -33.59
C ILE A 250 28.00 5.19 -35.05
N ASP A 251 28.03 6.40 -35.61
CA ASP A 251 28.47 6.63 -36.98
C ASP A 251 29.96 6.34 -37.19
N THR A 252 30.80 6.73 -36.23
CA THR A 252 32.24 6.49 -36.27
C THR A 252 32.54 4.99 -36.26
N MET A 253 31.89 4.25 -35.35
CA MET A 253 32.05 2.80 -35.25
C MET A 253 31.46 2.06 -36.46
N ALA A 254 30.28 2.47 -36.94
CA ALA A 254 29.68 1.89 -38.14
C ALA A 254 30.58 2.07 -39.38
N ALA A 255 31.23 3.23 -39.53
CA ALA A 255 32.21 3.48 -40.58
C ALA A 255 33.47 2.60 -40.45
N ALA A 256 33.97 2.41 -39.23
CA ALA A 256 35.11 1.53 -38.97
C ALA A 256 34.82 0.06 -39.32
N VAL A 257 33.65 -0.44 -38.91
CA VAL A 257 33.19 -1.81 -39.20
C VAL A 257 32.90 -2.02 -40.68
N ARG A 258 32.28 -1.03 -41.34
CA ARG A 258 32.06 -1.06 -42.79
C ARG A 258 33.37 -1.12 -43.57
N GLY A 259 34.41 -0.43 -43.10
CA GLY A 259 35.74 -0.42 -43.74
C GLY A 259 36.43 -1.78 -43.76
N THR A 260 36.03 -2.73 -42.90
CA THR A 260 36.57 -4.09 -42.84
C THR A 260 35.61 -5.14 -43.40
N GLY A 261 34.45 -4.73 -43.95
CA GLY A 261 33.41 -5.63 -44.45
C GLY A 261 32.61 -6.35 -43.35
N GLY A 262 32.85 -6.05 -42.08
CA GLY A 262 32.25 -6.75 -40.94
C GLY A 262 30.85 -6.28 -40.55
N TYR A 263 30.36 -6.86 -39.46
CA TYR A 263 29.13 -6.47 -38.76
C TYR A 263 29.38 -6.37 -37.27
N MET A 264 28.68 -5.46 -36.58
CA MET A 264 28.79 -5.33 -35.13
C MET A 264 27.42 -5.21 -34.46
N VAL A 265 27.23 -5.94 -33.37
CA VAL A 265 26.09 -5.78 -32.47
C VAL A 265 26.60 -5.38 -31.08
N VAL A 266 26.08 -4.28 -30.57
CA VAL A 266 26.41 -3.73 -29.25
C VAL A 266 25.22 -3.94 -28.33
N LEU A 267 25.43 -4.70 -27.25
CA LEU A 267 24.44 -4.92 -26.21
C LEU A 267 24.64 -3.88 -25.12
N THR A 268 23.54 -3.21 -24.77
CA THR A 268 23.49 -2.29 -23.64
C THR A 268 22.23 -2.57 -22.84
N GLY A 269 22.17 -2.02 -21.63
CA GLY A 269 20.99 -2.12 -20.79
C GLY A 269 19.84 -1.33 -21.41
N GLU A 270 18.83 -1.02 -20.62
CA GLU A 270 17.80 -0.12 -21.12
C GLU A 270 18.41 1.21 -21.57
N ALA A 271 17.89 1.74 -22.68
CA ALA A 271 18.36 3.02 -23.19
C ALA A 271 18.26 4.10 -22.10
N ARG A 272 19.39 4.75 -21.80
CA ARG A 272 19.51 5.83 -20.81
C ARG A 272 20.23 7.02 -21.43
N GLY A 273 19.87 8.24 -21.00
CA GLY A 273 20.52 9.47 -21.45
C GLY A 273 20.43 9.69 -22.97
N ALA A 274 21.56 9.99 -23.61
CA ALA A 274 21.66 10.27 -25.05
C ALA A 274 21.13 9.11 -25.91
N LEU A 275 21.27 7.86 -25.45
CA LEU A 275 20.82 6.68 -26.20
C LEU A 275 19.30 6.63 -26.39
N VAL A 276 18.51 7.22 -25.47
CA VAL A 276 17.05 7.35 -25.61
C VAL A 276 16.70 8.26 -26.77
N GLU A 277 17.37 9.42 -26.88
CA GLU A 277 17.14 10.34 -27.98
C GLU A 277 17.53 9.72 -29.32
N VAL A 278 18.67 9.03 -29.37
CA VAL A 278 19.14 8.37 -30.60
C VAL A 278 18.19 7.26 -31.01
N ALA A 279 17.67 6.46 -30.08
CA ALA A 279 16.67 5.41 -30.35
C ALA A 279 15.39 5.94 -31.02
N THR A 280 15.02 7.21 -30.80
CA THR A 280 13.86 7.81 -31.47
C THR A 280 14.14 8.28 -32.90
N ARG A 281 15.41 8.48 -33.27
CA ARG A 281 15.80 9.10 -34.56
C ARG A 281 16.54 8.15 -35.50
N SER A 282 17.13 7.07 -34.99
CA SER A 282 17.97 6.14 -35.74
C SER A 282 17.47 4.71 -35.65
N SER A 283 17.34 4.04 -36.80
CA SER A 283 17.03 2.60 -36.88
C SER A 283 18.18 1.70 -36.40
N ARG A 284 19.37 2.26 -36.15
CA ARG A 284 20.53 1.52 -35.62
C ARG A 284 20.45 1.23 -34.12
N VAL A 285 19.45 1.75 -33.41
CA VAL A 285 19.25 1.49 -31.99
C VAL A 285 17.86 0.90 -31.79
N LEU A 286 17.80 -0.35 -31.33
CA LEU A 286 16.55 -1.01 -30.98
C LEU A 286 16.45 -1.16 -29.46
N THR A 287 15.40 -0.59 -28.87
CA THR A 287 15.08 -0.68 -27.43
C THR A 287 14.32 -1.95 -27.07
N SER A 288 13.72 -2.62 -28.05
CA SER A 288 13.05 -3.91 -27.89
C SER A 288 12.94 -4.61 -29.23
N LEU A 289 13.14 -5.93 -29.21
CA LEU A 289 12.92 -6.80 -30.37
C LEU A 289 11.46 -7.33 -30.43
N GLY A 290 10.63 -6.99 -29.45
CA GLY A 290 9.25 -7.45 -29.31
C GLY A 290 9.12 -8.66 -28.38
N ASP A 291 7.88 -8.93 -27.97
CA ASP A 291 7.57 -10.01 -27.03
C ASP A 291 7.74 -11.38 -27.70
N ILE A 292 8.42 -12.29 -27.00
CA ILE A 292 8.71 -13.64 -27.47
C ILE A 292 7.64 -14.58 -26.92
N ASP A 293 7.16 -15.52 -27.74
CA ASP A 293 6.33 -16.63 -27.26
C ASP A 293 7.17 -17.56 -26.37
N LEU A 294 7.02 -17.41 -25.05
CA LEU A 294 7.77 -18.15 -24.05
C LEU A 294 7.43 -19.64 -24.03
N VAL A 295 6.18 -19.99 -24.36
CA VAL A 295 5.78 -21.40 -24.50
C VAL A 295 6.49 -22.02 -25.68
N LEU A 296 6.66 -21.28 -26.78
CA LEU A 296 7.44 -21.75 -27.93
C LEU A 296 8.93 -21.89 -27.61
N VAL A 297 9.49 -21.05 -26.73
CA VAL A 297 10.87 -21.22 -26.24
C VAL A 297 11.04 -22.55 -25.49
N ILE A 298 10.09 -22.88 -24.59
CA ILE A 298 10.09 -24.15 -23.87
C ILE A 298 9.93 -25.31 -24.86
N ALA A 299 8.96 -25.21 -25.76
CA ALA A 299 8.68 -26.25 -26.75
C ALA A 299 9.90 -26.56 -27.61
N ARG A 300 10.62 -25.53 -28.10
CA ARG A 300 11.80 -25.75 -28.92
C ARG A 300 12.92 -26.48 -28.20
N ARG A 301 13.08 -26.23 -26.90
CA ARG A 301 14.10 -26.87 -26.07
C ARG A 301 13.72 -28.32 -25.75
N VAL A 302 12.52 -28.51 -25.21
CA VAL A 302 12.03 -29.82 -24.74
C VAL A 302 11.70 -30.77 -25.90
N LEU A 303 11.02 -30.28 -26.94
CA LEU A 303 10.45 -31.10 -28.03
C LEU A 303 11.26 -31.01 -29.33
N GLY A 304 12.22 -30.08 -29.42
CA GLY A 304 13.04 -29.85 -30.62
C GLY A 304 12.49 -28.75 -31.55
N THR A 305 13.18 -28.54 -32.69
CA THR A 305 12.99 -27.34 -33.55
C THR A 305 11.64 -27.25 -34.27
N ASP A 306 10.94 -28.36 -34.47
CA ASP A 306 9.64 -28.44 -35.14
C ASP A 306 8.69 -29.40 -34.40
N PRO A 307 8.09 -28.95 -33.28
CA PRO A 307 7.26 -29.81 -32.45
C PRO A 307 5.89 -30.08 -33.10
N GLY A 308 5.43 -31.33 -33.01
CA GLY A 308 4.11 -31.72 -33.52
C GLY A 308 2.97 -31.03 -32.75
N PRO A 309 1.78 -30.86 -33.36
CA PRO A 309 0.65 -30.19 -32.71
C PRO A 309 0.13 -30.94 -31.47
N GLU A 310 0.24 -32.28 -31.46
CA GLU A 310 -0.16 -33.12 -30.32
C GLU A 310 0.80 -32.95 -29.13
N ASP A 311 2.12 -33.03 -29.38
CA ASP A 311 3.15 -32.79 -28.36
C ASP A 311 3.04 -31.38 -27.78
N MET A 312 2.69 -30.42 -28.63
CA MET A 312 2.46 -29.04 -28.19
C MET A 312 1.23 -28.87 -27.30
N ALA A 313 0.14 -29.57 -27.61
CA ALA A 313 -1.05 -29.57 -26.78
C ALA A 313 -0.77 -30.24 -25.42
N GLU A 314 0.05 -31.29 -25.40
CA GLU A 314 0.46 -31.97 -24.17
C GLU A 314 1.34 -31.08 -23.29
N LEU A 315 2.36 -30.44 -23.87
CA LEU A 315 3.23 -29.52 -23.15
C LEU A 315 2.41 -28.37 -22.54
N ARG A 316 1.50 -27.76 -23.32
CA ARG A 316 0.63 -26.69 -22.80
C ARG A 316 -0.22 -27.16 -21.64
N ARG A 317 -0.79 -28.37 -21.72
CA ARG A 317 -1.57 -28.94 -20.62
C ARG A 317 -0.71 -29.10 -19.36
N SER A 318 0.49 -29.64 -19.49
CA SER A 318 1.43 -29.80 -18.37
C SER A 318 1.86 -28.45 -17.77
N LEU A 319 2.09 -27.42 -18.59
CA LEU A 319 2.40 -26.07 -18.12
C LEU A 319 1.22 -25.42 -17.37
N VAL A 320 -0.02 -25.67 -17.78
CA VAL A 320 -1.22 -25.17 -17.09
C VAL A 320 -1.42 -25.93 -15.77
N GLU A 321 -1.34 -27.26 -15.79
CA GLU A 321 -1.56 -28.11 -14.60
C GLU A 321 -0.53 -27.84 -13.49
N SER A 322 0.70 -27.50 -13.85
CA SER A 322 1.77 -27.13 -12.90
C SER A 322 1.76 -25.67 -12.46
N GLY A 323 0.90 -24.82 -13.05
CA GLY A 323 0.90 -23.36 -12.83
C GLY A 323 2.08 -22.62 -13.48
N ALA A 324 2.88 -23.30 -14.31
CA ALA A 324 4.01 -22.70 -15.01
C ALA A 324 3.59 -21.64 -16.04
N GLN A 325 2.40 -21.79 -16.64
CA GLN A 325 1.87 -20.77 -17.55
C GLN A 325 1.59 -19.47 -16.79
N ASP A 326 0.91 -19.53 -15.64
CA ASP A 326 0.65 -18.35 -14.80
C ASP A 326 1.96 -17.68 -14.37
N LEU A 327 2.98 -18.47 -14.01
CA LEU A 327 4.32 -17.95 -13.68
C LEU A 327 4.95 -17.20 -14.87
N LEU A 328 4.81 -17.69 -16.11
CA LEU A 328 5.34 -17.01 -17.29
C LEU A 328 4.57 -15.73 -17.63
N GLU A 329 3.28 -15.67 -17.30
CA GLU A 329 2.48 -14.45 -17.42
C GLU A 329 2.89 -13.41 -16.36
N GLU A 330 3.19 -13.85 -15.13
CA GLU A 330 3.72 -12.99 -14.05
C GLU A 330 5.15 -12.48 -14.34
N PHE A 331 6.01 -13.36 -14.86
CA PHE A 331 7.42 -13.13 -15.15
C PHE A 331 7.72 -13.44 -16.62
N PRO A 332 7.40 -12.52 -17.56
CA PRO A 332 7.55 -12.75 -19.00
C PRO A 332 9.01 -12.62 -19.47
N GLU A 333 9.93 -13.34 -18.81
CA GLU A 333 11.36 -13.33 -19.12
C GLU A 333 11.76 -14.65 -19.80
N PRO A 334 12.45 -14.60 -20.97
CA PRO A 334 12.97 -15.80 -21.63
C PRO A 334 13.86 -16.67 -20.75
N THR A 335 14.60 -16.09 -19.80
CA THR A 335 15.35 -16.84 -18.78
C THR A 335 14.47 -17.75 -17.94
N MET A 336 13.26 -17.31 -17.59
CA MET A 336 12.30 -18.13 -16.86
C MET A 336 11.84 -19.32 -17.71
N ALA A 337 11.51 -19.08 -18.97
CA ALA A 337 11.17 -20.14 -19.92
C ALA A 337 12.31 -21.16 -20.08
N VAL A 338 13.56 -20.71 -20.16
CA VAL A 338 14.74 -21.59 -20.24
C VAL A 338 14.90 -22.43 -18.97
N ARG A 339 14.67 -21.85 -17.79
CA ARG A 339 14.75 -22.56 -16.51
C ARG A 339 13.69 -23.65 -16.41
N LEU A 340 12.44 -23.34 -16.75
CA LEU A 340 11.36 -24.32 -16.78
C LEU A 340 11.61 -25.44 -17.80
N ALA A 341 12.14 -25.09 -18.99
CA ALA A 341 12.54 -26.09 -19.99
C ALA A 341 13.62 -27.04 -19.45
N SER A 342 14.61 -26.52 -18.73
CA SER A 342 15.66 -27.33 -18.10
C SER A 342 15.11 -28.31 -17.06
N VAL A 343 14.10 -27.91 -16.28
CA VAL A 343 13.45 -28.81 -15.31
C VAL A 343 12.72 -29.94 -16.04
N ILE A 344 12.02 -29.63 -17.13
CA ILE A 344 11.34 -30.64 -17.94
C ILE A 344 12.35 -31.60 -18.59
N GLU A 345 13.44 -31.08 -19.18
CA GLU A 345 14.49 -31.89 -19.81
C GLU A 345 15.20 -32.83 -18.82
N THR A 346 15.37 -32.40 -17.57
CA THR A 346 16.01 -33.19 -16.51
C THR A 346 15.03 -34.14 -15.80
N GLY A 347 13.75 -34.10 -16.15
CA GLY A 347 12.69 -34.90 -15.51
C GLY A 347 12.40 -34.47 -14.07
N GLY A 348 12.66 -33.20 -13.73
CA GLY A 348 12.32 -32.62 -12.44
C GLY A 348 10.83 -32.34 -12.29
N ASP A 349 10.41 -32.06 -11.05
CA ASP A 349 9.02 -31.73 -10.73
C ASP A 349 8.76 -30.24 -11.02
N LEU A 350 7.99 -29.98 -12.08
CA LEU A 350 7.65 -28.64 -12.52
C LEU A 350 6.79 -27.89 -11.49
N GLU A 351 5.91 -28.58 -10.76
CA GLU A 351 5.05 -27.95 -9.76
C GLU A 351 5.88 -27.45 -8.57
N VAL A 352 6.88 -28.23 -8.15
CA VAL A 352 7.83 -27.83 -7.10
C VAL A 352 8.64 -26.63 -7.54
N GLU A 353 9.20 -26.65 -8.76
CA GLU A 353 9.98 -25.53 -9.28
C GLU A 353 9.14 -24.24 -9.39
N VAL A 354 7.91 -24.35 -9.91
CA VAL A 354 6.98 -23.20 -10.00
C VAL A 354 6.67 -22.65 -8.62
N ARG A 355 6.45 -23.51 -7.63
CA ARG A 355 6.20 -23.10 -6.24
C ARG A 355 7.39 -22.36 -5.63
N GLU A 356 8.61 -22.85 -5.86
CA GLU A 356 9.83 -22.18 -5.41
C GLU A 356 10.06 -20.84 -6.13
N LEU A 357 9.82 -20.80 -7.44
CA LEU A 357 9.96 -19.57 -8.23
C LEU A 357 8.91 -18.53 -7.89
N ARG A 358 7.69 -18.93 -7.52
CA ARG A 358 6.63 -18.04 -7.04
C ARG A 358 6.76 -17.70 -5.56
N ASP A 359 7.77 -18.20 -4.84
CA ASP A 359 8.01 -17.84 -3.43
C ASP A 359 8.31 -16.34 -3.31
N PRO A 360 7.38 -15.54 -2.76
CA PRO A 360 7.56 -14.09 -2.67
C PRO A 360 8.71 -13.72 -1.74
N ALA A 361 8.97 -14.53 -0.71
CA ALA A 361 10.05 -14.30 0.25
C ALA A 361 11.43 -14.43 -0.40
N GLY A 362 11.68 -15.54 -1.10
CA GLY A 362 12.90 -15.78 -1.86
C GLY A 362 13.15 -14.72 -2.93
N GLN A 363 12.10 -14.34 -3.67
CA GLN A 363 12.21 -13.28 -4.68
C GLN A 363 12.65 -11.93 -4.07
N VAL A 364 11.98 -11.50 -3.01
CA VAL A 364 12.29 -10.24 -2.31
C VAL A 364 13.71 -10.28 -1.73
N HIS A 365 14.09 -11.38 -1.09
CA HIS A 365 15.43 -11.53 -0.51
C HIS A 365 16.53 -11.45 -1.57
N GLY A 366 16.37 -12.19 -2.68
CA GLY A 366 17.31 -12.15 -3.81
C GLY A 366 17.36 -10.78 -4.50
N TRP A 367 16.24 -10.04 -4.48
CA TRP A 367 16.18 -8.67 -4.99
C TRP A 367 16.94 -7.68 -4.10
N PHE A 368 16.64 -7.63 -2.79
CA PHE A 368 17.30 -6.71 -1.84
C PHE A 368 18.79 -7.01 -1.68
N SER A 369 19.20 -8.27 -1.84
CA SER A 369 20.61 -8.65 -1.83
C SER A 369 21.39 -8.00 -2.97
N ARG A 370 20.77 -7.86 -4.15
CA ARG A 370 21.33 -7.20 -5.34
C ARG A 370 21.17 -5.67 -5.32
N HIS A 371 20.06 -5.16 -4.76
CA HIS A 371 19.71 -3.74 -4.78
C HIS A 371 19.79 -3.12 -3.39
N ARG A 372 21.01 -2.76 -2.98
CA ARG A 372 21.28 -2.15 -1.66
C ARG A 372 21.22 -0.62 -1.64
N GLY A 373 21.02 0.03 -2.79
CA GLY A 373 20.95 1.48 -2.89
C GLY A 373 19.70 2.05 -2.21
N ALA A 374 19.87 3.15 -1.46
CA ALA A 374 18.76 3.80 -0.75
C ALA A 374 17.62 4.22 -1.68
N GLU A 375 17.91 4.59 -2.93
CA GLU A 375 16.92 4.92 -3.96
C GLU A 375 15.99 3.73 -4.25
N ALA A 376 16.55 2.56 -4.59
CA ALA A 376 15.78 1.36 -4.91
C ALA A 376 14.98 0.87 -3.69
N ILE A 377 15.61 0.85 -2.51
CA ILE A 377 14.94 0.48 -1.25
C ILE A 377 13.76 1.41 -0.96
N SER A 378 13.95 2.73 -1.14
CA SER A 378 12.91 3.71 -0.84
C SER A 378 11.71 3.57 -1.76
N PHE A 379 11.94 3.31 -3.06
CA PHE A 379 10.86 3.11 -4.01
C PHE A 379 10.12 1.79 -3.79
N ALA A 380 10.84 0.70 -3.54
CA ALA A 380 10.23 -0.59 -3.21
C ALA A 380 9.34 -0.50 -1.97
N LEU A 381 9.81 0.19 -0.91
CA LEU A 381 9.02 0.38 0.31
C LEU A 381 7.84 1.33 0.12
N ALA A 382 8.02 2.43 -0.61
CA ALA A 382 6.92 3.33 -0.95
C ALA A 382 5.82 2.60 -1.75
N ALA A 383 6.20 1.79 -2.74
CA ALA A 383 5.27 0.98 -3.51
C ALA A 383 4.56 -0.07 -2.63
N ALA A 384 5.29 -0.71 -1.71
CA ALA A 384 4.71 -1.68 -0.78
C ALA A 384 3.74 -1.06 0.24
N VAL A 385 4.02 0.16 0.71
CA VAL A 385 3.15 0.89 1.64
C VAL A 385 1.93 1.46 0.92
N LEU A 386 2.11 1.99 -0.30
CA LEU A 386 1.12 2.76 -1.04
C LEU A 386 0.63 2.05 -2.31
N GLU A 387 0.58 0.72 -2.31
CA GLU A 387 0.00 -0.07 -3.41
C GLU A 387 -1.38 0.45 -3.84
N ASP A 388 -1.67 0.44 -5.14
CA ASP A 388 -2.85 1.00 -5.78
C ASP A 388 -2.95 2.55 -5.71
N SER A 389 -1.90 3.23 -5.27
CA SER A 389 -1.80 4.70 -5.37
C SER A 389 -1.25 5.13 -6.73
N GLY A 390 -1.53 6.37 -7.11
CA GLY A 390 -0.95 6.96 -8.32
C GLY A 390 0.58 7.04 -8.23
N TYR A 391 1.25 6.87 -9.38
CA TYR A 391 2.73 6.89 -9.45
C TYR A 391 3.36 8.10 -8.75
N LEU A 392 2.79 9.30 -8.92
CA LEU A 392 3.34 10.52 -8.30
C LEU A 392 3.30 10.48 -6.76
N THR A 393 2.21 9.98 -6.19
CA THR A 393 2.08 9.80 -4.74
C THR A 393 3.12 8.82 -4.20
N VAL A 394 3.36 7.73 -4.93
CA VAL A 394 4.38 6.72 -4.57
C VAL A 394 5.79 7.31 -4.71
N SER A 395 6.08 8.04 -5.79
CA SER A 395 7.39 8.66 -5.97
C SER A 395 7.68 9.73 -4.94
N ASP A 396 6.70 10.57 -4.57
CA ASP A 396 6.87 11.60 -3.55
C ASP A 396 7.17 10.98 -2.18
N ALA A 397 6.44 9.91 -1.83
CA ALA A 397 6.69 9.15 -0.60
C ALA A 397 8.08 8.49 -0.61
N ALA A 398 8.52 7.95 -1.76
CA ALA A 398 9.86 7.38 -1.94
C ALA A 398 10.97 8.44 -1.80
N VAL A 399 10.80 9.64 -2.37
CA VAL A 399 11.73 10.75 -2.17
C VAL A 399 11.80 11.13 -0.69
N GLY A 400 10.66 11.16 0.01
CA GLY A 400 10.60 11.41 1.44
C GLY A 400 11.43 10.40 2.23
N LEU A 401 11.26 9.10 1.96
CA LEU A 401 12.04 8.06 2.61
C LEU A 401 13.53 8.11 2.26
N TYR A 402 13.86 8.37 0.99
CA TYR A 402 15.24 8.49 0.52
C TYR A 402 16.02 9.58 1.28
N LYS A 403 15.39 10.75 1.47
CA LYS A 403 15.97 11.86 2.24
C LYS A 403 16.20 11.51 3.71
N MET A 404 15.40 10.59 4.27
CA MET A 404 15.57 10.15 5.66
C MET A 404 16.63 9.04 5.82
N LEU A 405 16.85 8.24 4.77
CA LEU A 405 17.85 7.16 4.76
C LEU A 405 19.25 7.64 4.37
N THR A 406 19.34 8.70 3.58
CA THR A 406 20.60 9.21 3.04
C THR A 406 21.01 10.49 3.78
N PRO A 407 22.29 10.66 4.15
CA PRO A 407 22.77 11.93 4.69
C PRO A 407 22.56 13.07 3.69
N GLU A 408 22.42 14.30 4.20
CA GLU A 408 22.35 15.49 3.36
C GLU A 408 23.62 15.62 2.49
N SER A 409 23.42 15.90 1.21
CA SER A 409 24.47 16.06 0.20
C SER A 409 24.29 17.38 -0.52
N ASP A 410 25.39 18.08 -0.82
CA ASP A 410 25.40 19.33 -1.58
C ASP A 410 24.91 19.13 -3.03
N HIS A 411 25.00 17.90 -3.53
CA HIS A 411 24.55 17.51 -4.87
C HIS A 411 23.67 16.25 -4.76
N PRO A 412 22.37 16.40 -4.47
CA PRO A 412 21.46 15.27 -4.44
C PRO A 412 21.38 14.63 -5.84
N PRO A 413 21.34 13.29 -5.93
CA PRO A 413 21.18 12.62 -7.22
C PRO A 413 19.81 12.94 -7.84
N ASP A 414 19.77 12.98 -9.17
CA ASP A 414 18.52 13.09 -9.93
C ASP A 414 17.76 11.74 -9.87
N LEU A 415 16.75 11.67 -8.99
CA LEU A 415 15.97 10.45 -8.74
C LEU A 415 14.96 10.22 -9.86
N ARG A 416 15.14 9.13 -10.62
CA ARG A 416 14.29 8.78 -11.78
C ARG A 416 13.69 7.40 -11.65
N PHE A 417 12.78 7.24 -10.69
CA PHE A 417 12.15 5.95 -10.40
C PHE A 417 11.42 5.35 -11.61
N ARG A 418 10.78 6.18 -12.45
CA ARG A 418 10.07 5.71 -13.64
C ARG A 418 10.97 4.98 -14.62
N ASP A 419 12.20 5.47 -14.80
CA ASP A 419 13.19 4.88 -15.72
C ASP A 419 13.70 3.53 -15.20
N ARG A 420 13.50 3.23 -13.91
CA ARG A 420 13.95 2.02 -13.22
C ARG A 420 12.82 1.04 -12.91
N LEU A 421 11.56 1.44 -13.09
CA LEU A 421 10.41 0.63 -12.69
C LEU A 421 10.38 -0.73 -13.40
N GLY A 422 10.86 -0.78 -14.64
CA GLY A 422 10.96 -2.04 -15.36
C GLY A 422 12.26 -2.82 -15.10
N SER A 423 13.39 -2.16 -14.91
CA SER A 423 14.69 -2.83 -14.69
C SER A 423 14.88 -3.28 -13.25
N ASP A 424 14.84 -2.32 -12.33
CA ASP A 424 15.09 -2.57 -10.91
C ASP A 424 13.84 -3.07 -10.20
N HIS A 425 12.64 -2.91 -10.76
CA HIS A 425 11.40 -3.32 -10.09
C HIS A 425 10.46 -4.13 -10.99
N SER A 426 10.97 -5.17 -11.67
CA SER A 426 10.22 -6.00 -12.63
C SER A 426 8.91 -6.64 -12.11
N TRP A 427 8.74 -6.69 -10.80
CA TRP A 427 7.58 -7.19 -10.04
C TRP A 427 6.52 -6.10 -9.79
N LEU A 428 6.81 -4.85 -10.16
CA LEU A 428 5.88 -3.72 -10.19
C LEU A 428 5.38 -3.45 -11.61
N GLU A 429 4.15 -2.97 -11.71
CA GLU A 429 3.56 -2.47 -12.94
C GLU A 429 2.79 -1.17 -12.73
N LEU A 430 2.62 -0.41 -13.82
CA LEU A 430 1.77 0.76 -13.88
C LEU A 430 0.44 0.38 -14.54
N ALA A 431 -0.50 -0.08 -13.73
CA ALA A 431 -1.82 -0.47 -14.20
C ALA A 431 -2.67 0.78 -14.52
N GLN A 432 -3.33 0.77 -15.68
CA GLN A 432 -4.35 1.76 -16.00
C GLN A 432 -5.71 1.20 -15.55
N HIS A 433 -6.38 1.88 -14.63
CA HIS A 433 -7.75 1.49 -14.31
C HIS A 433 -8.68 1.78 -15.49
N PRO A 434 -9.51 0.81 -15.91
CA PRO A 434 -10.68 1.11 -16.73
C PRO A 434 -11.49 2.19 -16.01
N ARG A 435 -11.99 3.19 -16.75
CA ARG A 435 -12.93 4.17 -16.19
C ARG A 435 -14.23 3.45 -15.86
N ASP A 436 -14.35 2.88 -14.67
CA ASP A 436 -15.62 2.35 -14.20
C ASP A 436 -16.56 3.53 -13.93
N GLY A 437 -17.64 3.60 -14.73
CA GLY A 437 -18.57 4.73 -14.81
C GLY A 437 -19.38 5.04 -13.56
N ALA A 438 -19.12 4.37 -12.43
CA ALA A 438 -19.86 4.55 -11.18
C ALA A 438 -19.12 5.37 -10.12
N ASN A 439 -17.79 5.50 -10.17
CA ASN A 439 -17.02 6.22 -9.15
C ASN A 439 -16.25 7.40 -9.75
N ARG A 440 -16.82 8.60 -9.63
CA ARG A 440 -16.34 9.85 -10.27
C ARG A 440 -14.98 10.38 -9.79
N VAL A 441 -14.27 9.68 -8.89
CA VAL A 441 -13.05 10.21 -8.24
C VAL A 441 -11.75 9.52 -8.71
N SER A 442 -11.82 8.32 -9.29
CA SER A 442 -10.63 7.67 -9.85
C SER A 442 -10.34 8.27 -11.22
N THR A 443 -9.63 9.40 -11.22
CA THR A 443 -8.93 9.88 -12.41
C THR A 443 -8.11 8.70 -12.96
N GLY A 444 -8.21 8.40 -14.26
CA GLY A 444 -7.55 7.26 -14.92
C GLY A 444 -6.02 7.38 -14.97
N LEU A 445 -5.41 7.83 -13.87
CA LEU A 445 -3.98 7.94 -13.67
C LEU A 445 -3.40 6.53 -13.46
N PRO A 446 -2.20 6.27 -13.98
CA PRO A 446 -1.52 5.00 -13.76
C PRO A 446 -1.28 4.76 -12.26
N GLN A 447 -1.71 3.61 -11.76
CA GLN A 447 -1.50 3.17 -10.39
C GLN A 447 -0.35 2.17 -10.32
N VAL A 448 0.43 2.24 -9.23
CA VAL A 448 1.52 1.30 -8.98
C VAL A 448 0.95 0.06 -8.31
N ARG A 449 1.18 -1.12 -8.92
CA ARG A 449 0.70 -2.42 -8.41
C ARG A 449 1.81 -3.45 -8.45
N PHE A 450 1.74 -4.41 -7.52
CA PHE A 450 2.54 -5.62 -7.64
C PHE A 450 1.86 -6.59 -8.59
N ARG A 451 2.64 -7.21 -9.47
CA ARG A 451 2.14 -8.28 -10.35
C ARG A 451 1.66 -9.49 -9.53
N ASN A 452 2.41 -9.81 -8.48
CA ASN A 452 2.03 -10.79 -7.49
C ASN A 452 1.75 -10.09 -6.15
N ARG A 453 0.49 -10.20 -5.70
CA ARG A 453 -0.03 -9.57 -4.48
C ARG A 453 0.75 -9.93 -3.20
N HIS A 454 1.34 -11.12 -3.15
CA HIS A 454 2.06 -11.60 -1.96
C HIS A 454 3.43 -10.93 -1.81
N VAL A 455 3.99 -10.37 -2.88
CA VAL A 455 5.31 -9.75 -2.85
C VAL A 455 5.29 -8.48 -2.00
N ARG A 456 4.18 -7.74 -1.98
CA ARG A 456 3.99 -6.61 -1.06
C ARG A 456 4.25 -7.00 0.40
N GLN A 457 3.64 -8.09 0.84
CA GLN A 457 3.77 -8.56 2.22
C GLN A 457 5.22 -8.98 2.51
N ALA A 458 5.84 -9.68 1.57
CA ALA A 458 7.24 -10.10 1.69
C ALA A 458 8.20 -8.90 1.78
N VAL A 459 7.96 -7.80 1.07
CA VAL A 459 8.78 -6.57 1.18
C VAL A 459 8.68 -5.95 2.55
N LEU A 460 7.46 -5.78 3.05
CA LEU A 460 7.22 -5.18 4.36
C LEU A 460 7.83 -6.06 5.47
N GLY A 461 7.65 -7.38 5.37
CA GLY A 461 8.28 -8.35 6.27
C GLY A 461 9.81 -8.33 6.18
N TYR A 462 10.38 -8.24 4.97
CA TYR A 462 11.82 -8.14 4.78
C TYR A 462 12.38 -6.86 5.40
N ALA A 463 11.75 -5.73 5.15
CA ALA A 463 12.18 -4.44 5.69
C ALA A 463 12.15 -4.42 7.23
N TRP A 464 11.14 -5.05 7.83
CA TRP A 464 11.06 -5.18 9.27
C TRP A 464 12.15 -6.07 9.86
N THR A 465 12.44 -7.20 9.20
CA THR A 465 13.29 -8.26 9.73
C THR A 465 14.78 -8.04 9.44
N TYR A 466 15.13 -7.54 8.25
CA TYR A 466 16.51 -7.49 7.76
C TYR A 466 17.09 -6.08 7.64
N LEU A 467 16.28 -5.01 7.59
CA LEU A 467 16.78 -3.63 7.54
C LEU A 467 16.95 -3.04 8.95
N ASP A 468 17.74 -3.70 9.79
CA ASP A 468 17.91 -3.39 11.23
C ASP A 468 18.22 -1.91 11.49
N GLY A 469 19.17 -1.35 10.74
CA GLY A 469 19.59 0.05 10.89
C GLY A 469 18.55 1.07 10.41
N ALA A 470 17.63 0.67 9.53
CA ALA A 470 16.63 1.56 8.93
C ALA A 470 15.26 1.48 9.63
N ARG A 471 15.01 0.48 10.49
CA ARG A 471 13.71 0.22 11.10
C ARG A 471 13.08 1.46 11.76
N SER A 472 13.87 2.21 12.55
CA SER A 472 13.39 3.42 13.23
C SER A 472 13.06 4.57 12.27
N VAL A 473 13.81 4.67 11.17
CA VAL A 473 13.60 5.65 10.10
C VAL A 473 12.33 5.31 9.32
N ILE A 474 12.14 4.04 8.96
CA ILE A 474 10.95 3.54 8.26
C ILE A 474 9.70 3.79 9.11
N LEU A 475 9.73 3.48 10.41
CA LEU A 475 8.59 3.73 11.29
C LEU A 475 8.26 5.23 11.42
N ARG A 476 9.28 6.09 11.51
CA ARG A 476 9.07 7.55 11.55
C ARG A 476 8.45 8.05 10.24
N TRP A 477 8.91 7.53 9.11
CA TRP A 477 8.37 7.83 7.79
C TRP A 477 6.91 7.37 7.65
N ILE A 478 6.58 6.13 8.05
CA ILE A 478 5.19 5.62 8.07
C ILE A 478 4.31 6.49 8.97
N ARG A 479 4.79 6.89 10.17
CA ARG A 479 4.06 7.82 11.04
C ARG A 479 3.80 9.17 10.34
N GLY A 480 4.74 9.67 9.54
CA GLY A 480 4.54 10.86 8.72
C GLY A 480 3.44 10.68 7.66
N LEU A 481 3.33 9.49 7.08
CA LEU A 481 2.23 9.16 6.16
C LEU A 481 0.87 9.05 6.86
N LEU A 482 0.84 8.66 8.14
CA LEU A 482 -0.40 8.61 8.95
C LEU A 482 -0.99 9.99 9.24
N VAL A 483 -0.23 11.08 9.10
CA VAL A 483 -0.74 12.47 9.24
C VAL A 483 -0.89 13.16 7.88
N HIS A 484 -0.81 12.41 6.79
CA HIS A 484 -0.92 12.98 5.46
C HIS A 484 -2.34 13.51 5.17
N ARG A 485 -2.44 14.62 4.43
CA ARG A 485 -3.73 15.24 4.07
C ARG A 485 -4.66 14.34 3.24
N ASP A 486 -4.07 13.43 2.47
CA ASP A 486 -4.80 12.46 1.65
C ASP A 486 -5.16 11.23 2.48
N VAL A 487 -6.47 11.00 2.63
CA VAL A 487 -7.08 9.85 3.32
C VAL A 487 -6.57 8.53 2.77
N GLN A 488 -6.35 8.44 1.45
CA GLN A 488 -5.87 7.21 0.80
C GLN A 488 -4.49 6.83 1.29
N VAL A 489 -3.60 7.83 1.40
CA VAL A 489 -2.24 7.65 1.89
C VAL A 489 -2.25 7.21 3.35
N ARG A 490 -3.08 7.85 4.19
CA ARG A 490 -3.18 7.47 5.62
C ARG A 490 -3.68 6.05 5.81
N ALA A 491 -4.77 5.69 5.12
CA ALA A 491 -5.36 4.35 5.23
C ALA A 491 -4.37 3.26 4.80
N ARG A 492 -3.69 3.45 3.67
CA ARG A 492 -2.68 2.51 3.15
C ARG A 492 -1.46 2.40 4.07
N ALA A 493 -0.99 3.52 4.62
CA ALA A 493 0.08 3.53 5.61
C ALA A 493 -0.30 2.75 6.88
N ALA A 494 -1.54 2.89 7.35
CA ALA A 494 -2.04 2.14 8.50
C ALA A 494 -2.13 0.63 8.22
N VAL A 495 -2.61 0.25 7.03
CA VAL A 495 -2.62 -1.16 6.60
C VAL A 495 -1.20 -1.73 6.54
N ALA A 496 -0.25 -1.01 5.94
CA ALA A 496 1.13 -1.43 5.87
C ALA A 496 1.77 -1.59 7.27
N ALA A 497 1.46 -0.70 8.20
CA ALA A 497 1.88 -0.83 9.59
C ALA A 497 1.31 -2.08 10.28
N GLY A 498 0.07 -2.47 9.95
CA GLY A 498 -0.50 -3.74 10.41
C GLY A 498 0.19 -4.97 9.82
N ILE A 499 0.50 -4.96 8.52
CA ILE A 499 1.23 -6.04 7.84
C ILE A 499 2.64 -6.20 8.42
N ILE A 500 3.35 -5.10 8.70
CA ILE A 500 4.66 -5.14 9.38
C ILE A 500 4.56 -5.83 10.75
N ALA A 501 3.51 -5.52 11.52
CA ALA A 501 3.29 -6.11 12.84
C ALA A 501 3.02 -7.62 12.80
N TRP A 502 2.67 -8.21 11.66
CA TRP A 502 2.48 -9.66 11.55
C TRP A 502 3.73 -10.49 11.82
N SER A 503 4.91 -9.96 11.52
CA SER A 503 6.17 -10.71 11.65
C SER A 503 6.60 -10.88 13.10
N ASP A 504 6.32 -9.87 13.94
CA ASP A 504 6.63 -9.86 15.37
C ASP A 504 5.66 -8.91 16.09
N HIS A 505 4.46 -9.43 16.39
CA HIS A 505 3.37 -8.62 16.92
C HIS A 505 3.67 -8.06 18.31
N ASP A 506 4.34 -8.83 19.18
CA ASP A 506 4.73 -8.39 20.52
C ASP A 506 5.73 -7.23 20.44
N HIS A 507 6.75 -7.35 19.58
CA HIS A 507 7.70 -6.27 19.38
C HIS A 507 7.03 -5.04 18.75
N ALA A 508 6.19 -5.22 17.72
CA ALA A 508 5.47 -4.13 17.08
C ALA A 508 4.55 -3.39 18.05
N LEU A 509 3.85 -4.13 18.92
CA LEU A 509 2.96 -3.61 19.95
C LEU A 509 3.69 -2.64 20.88
N GLN A 510 4.83 -3.09 21.44
CA GLN A 510 5.62 -2.27 22.35
C GLN A 510 6.36 -1.15 21.63
N ARG A 511 6.85 -1.40 20.41
CA ARG A 511 7.75 -0.49 19.72
C ARG A 511 7.04 0.71 19.10
N TYR A 512 5.84 0.53 18.54
CA TYR A 512 5.13 1.61 17.86
C TYR A 512 3.60 1.59 17.98
N LEU A 513 2.92 0.44 18.01
CA LEU A 513 1.45 0.46 18.06
C LEU A 513 0.91 1.07 19.35
N ARG A 514 1.46 0.72 20.53
CA ARG A 514 1.07 1.33 21.80
C ARG A 514 1.41 2.84 21.85
N PRO A 515 2.64 3.28 21.50
CA PRO A 515 2.93 4.71 21.38
C PRO A 515 1.98 5.47 20.44
N TRP A 516 1.64 4.90 19.29
CA TRP A 516 0.74 5.52 18.31
C TRP A 516 -0.71 5.56 18.78
N ALA A 517 -1.18 4.50 19.44
CA ALA A 517 -2.53 4.44 20.02
C ALA A 517 -2.74 5.45 21.16
N GLY A 518 -1.67 5.86 21.85
CA GLY A 518 -1.70 6.90 22.88
C GLY A 518 -1.22 8.28 22.40
N ASP A 519 -1.00 8.48 21.10
CA ASP A 519 -0.48 9.72 20.51
C ASP A 519 -1.55 10.84 20.53
N SER A 520 -1.15 12.10 20.75
CA SER A 520 -2.08 13.23 20.76
C SER A 520 -2.74 13.47 19.39
N SER A 521 -2.09 13.03 18.31
CA SER A 521 -2.62 13.13 16.95
C SER A 521 -3.68 12.06 16.68
N ARG A 522 -4.93 12.49 16.46
CA ARG A 522 -6.06 11.61 16.12
C ARG A 522 -5.79 10.72 14.88
N PRO A 523 -5.26 11.22 13.75
CA PRO A 523 -4.92 10.37 12.60
C PRO A 523 -3.92 9.25 12.93
N VAL A 524 -2.95 9.51 13.82
CA VAL A 524 -1.97 8.49 14.25
C VAL A 524 -2.64 7.39 15.07
N ARG A 525 -3.57 7.76 15.98
CA ARG A 525 -4.35 6.79 16.76
C ARG A 525 -5.26 5.93 15.90
N GLU A 526 -5.95 6.55 14.93
CA GLU A 526 -6.76 5.83 13.94
C GLU A 526 -5.92 4.87 13.10
N GLY A 527 -4.72 5.29 12.72
CA GLY A 527 -3.74 4.43 12.06
C GLY A 527 -3.33 3.24 12.91
N ALA A 528 -3.09 3.44 14.22
CA ALA A 528 -2.79 2.37 15.15
C ALA A 528 -3.96 1.38 15.33
N GLY A 529 -5.19 1.90 15.45
CA GLY A 529 -6.40 1.08 15.52
C GLY A 529 -6.59 0.23 14.26
N THR A 530 -6.47 0.84 13.08
CA THR A 530 -6.53 0.14 11.78
C THR A 530 -5.43 -0.92 11.67
N ALA A 531 -4.21 -0.61 12.09
CA ALA A 531 -3.10 -1.57 12.09
C ALA A 531 -3.39 -2.78 12.99
N LEU A 532 -3.97 -2.57 14.18
CA LEU A 532 -4.40 -3.66 15.07
C LEU A 532 -5.53 -4.51 14.48
N GLU A 533 -6.48 -3.89 13.80
CA GLU A 533 -7.52 -4.62 13.07
C GLU A 533 -6.90 -5.53 12.00
N ILE A 534 -5.92 -5.03 11.24
CA ILE A 534 -5.17 -5.81 10.25
C ILE A 534 -4.35 -6.92 10.93
N VAL A 535 -3.78 -6.69 12.11
CA VAL A 535 -3.13 -7.77 12.89
C VAL A 535 -4.14 -8.85 13.25
N ALA A 536 -5.32 -8.46 13.74
CA ALA A 536 -6.38 -9.37 14.15
C ALA A 536 -7.14 -10.03 12.98
N SER A 537 -6.79 -9.71 11.73
CA SER A 537 -7.27 -10.45 10.56
C SER A 537 -6.68 -11.85 10.49
N ARG A 538 -5.50 -12.06 11.10
CA ARG A 538 -4.91 -13.39 11.30
C ARG A 538 -5.62 -14.10 12.46
N PRO A 539 -6.25 -15.28 12.22
CA PRO A 539 -6.97 -16.00 13.26
C PRO A 539 -6.14 -16.28 14.51
N GLU A 540 -4.84 -16.52 14.35
CA GLU A 540 -3.92 -16.84 15.45
C GLU A 540 -3.61 -15.62 16.33
N LEU A 541 -3.73 -14.41 15.79
CA LEU A 541 -3.45 -13.15 16.50
C LEU A 541 -4.71 -12.44 17.00
N ALA A 542 -5.90 -12.96 16.68
CA ALA A 542 -7.16 -12.34 17.08
C ALA A 542 -7.35 -12.30 18.61
N GLU A 543 -7.02 -13.38 19.34
CA GLU A 543 -7.11 -13.39 20.82
C GLU A 543 -6.08 -12.47 21.48
N PRO A 544 -4.78 -12.52 21.14
CA PRO A 544 -3.81 -11.55 21.66
C PRO A 544 -4.22 -10.09 21.44
N VAL A 545 -4.77 -9.75 20.27
CA VAL A 545 -5.24 -8.38 20.01
C VAL A 545 -6.43 -8.02 20.90
N TRP A 546 -7.35 -8.96 21.15
CA TRP A 546 -8.44 -8.69 22.09
C TRP A 546 -7.94 -8.42 23.51
N ASP A 547 -6.96 -9.19 24.00
CA ASP A 547 -6.39 -8.98 25.33
C ASP A 547 -5.78 -7.57 25.46
N VAL A 548 -5.16 -7.09 24.38
CA VAL A 548 -4.64 -5.71 24.28
C VAL A 548 -5.76 -4.68 24.30
N VAL A 549 -6.82 -4.87 23.51
CA VAL A 549 -7.98 -3.96 23.44
C VAL A 549 -8.68 -3.86 24.79
N GLU A 550 -8.90 -4.99 25.47
CA GLU A 550 -9.49 -5.03 26.81
C GLU A 550 -8.60 -4.33 27.84
N ALA A 551 -7.30 -4.65 27.85
CA ALA A 551 -6.34 -3.99 28.74
C ALA A 551 -6.34 -2.47 28.55
N TRP A 552 -6.27 -1.99 27.30
CA TRP A 552 -6.29 -0.56 27.00
C TRP A 552 -7.60 0.13 27.37
N SER A 553 -8.73 -0.56 27.24
CA SER A 553 -10.03 -0.02 27.64
C SER A 553 -10.17 0.19 29.15
N ALA A 554 -9.48 -0.63 29.95
CA ALA A 554 -9.45 -0.57 31.40
C ALA A 554 -8.33 0.33 31.97
N GLU A 555 -7.42 0.86 31.13
CA GLU A 555 -6.37 1.76 31.60
C GLU A 555 -6.93 3.16 31.88
N GLU A 556 -6.68 3.67 33.09
CA GLU A 556 -7.16 4.98 33.55
C GLU A 556 -6.03 5.85 34.11
N GLY A 557 -6.25 7.17 34.10
CA GLY A 557 -5.41 8.15 34.80
C GLY A 557 -4.81 9.21 33.87
N SER A 558 -3.74 8.85 33.17
CA SER A 558 -3.00 9.78 32.30
C SER A 558 -3.73 10.07 30.98
N ALA A 559 -3.41 11.19 30.33
CA ALA A 559 -3.94 11.52 29.00
C ALA A 559 -3.59 10.45 27.96
N PHE A 560 -2.39 9.86 28.06
CA PHE A 560 -1.96 8.73 27.24
C PHE A 560 -2.87 7.50 27.41
N GLN A 561 -3.20 7.12 28.65
CA GLN A 561 -4.09 5.99 28.94
C GLN A 561 -5.51 6.21 28.44
N ARG A 562 -6.06 7.44 28.60
CA ARG A 562 -7.34 7.79 28.01
C ARG A 562 -7.33 7.64 26.49
N ARG A 563 -6.26 8.06 25.82
CA ARG A 563 -6.14 7.89 24.36
C ARG A 563 -6.02 6.42 23.94
N LEU A 564 -5.38 5.58 24.75
CA LEU A 564 -5.41 4.12 24.55
C LEU A 564 -6.83 3.58 24.62
N SER A 565 -7.63 4.01 25.61
CA SER A 565 -9.02 3.56 25.75
C SER A 565 -9.90 4.01 24.59
N LEU A 566 -9.68 5.22 24.05
CA LEU A 566 -10.36 5.70 22.83
C LEU A 566 -9.99 4.87 21.60
N THR A 567 -8.70 4.53 21.45
CA THR A 567 -8.24 3.66 20.36
C THR A 567 -8.83 2.25 20.49
N ALA A 568 -8.89 1.70 21.71
CA ALA A 568 -9.54 0.42 21.99
C ALA A 568 -11.02 0.42 21.60
N ALA A 569 -11.76 1.49 21.94
CA ALA A 569 -13.14 1.65 21.51
C ALA A 569 -13.27 1.66 19.98
N SER A 570 -12.38 2.35 19.26
CA SER A 570 -12.39 2.37 17.79
C SER A 570 -12.21 0.97 17.20
N VAL A 571 -11.24 0.19 17.71
CA VAL A 571 -10.95 -1.19 17.26
C VAL A 571 -12.13 -2.13 17.57
N ALA A 572 -12.73 -2.00 18.76
CA ALA A 572 -13.91 -2.77 19.14
C ALA A 572 -15.14 -2.46 18.27
N GLY A 573 -15.21 -1.28 17.64
CA GLY A 573 -16.26 -0.95 16.68
C GLY A 573 -16.04 -1.50 15.27
N GLY A 574 -14.84 -2.02 14.98
CA GLY A 574 -14.43 -2.47 13.65
C GLY A 574 -14.79 -3.93 13.33
N PRO A 575 -14.19 -4.51 12.27
CA PRO A 575 -14.40 -5.90 11.87
C PRO A 575 -14.09 -6.92 12.97
N LEU A 576 -13.11 -6.64 13.82
CA LEU A 576 -12.79 -7.48 14.98
C LEU A 576 -13.99 -7.61 15.93
N GLY A 577 -14.63 -6.48 16.24
CA GLY A 577 -15.80 -6.43 17.09
C GLY A 577 -17.06 -7.02 16.46
N ALA A 578 -17.26 -6.81 15.16
CA ALA A 578 -18.39 -7.42 14.44
C ALA A 578 -18.36 -8.96 14.46
N ARG A 579 -17.17 -9.58 14.53
CA ARG A 579 -17.04 -11.03 14.72
C ARG A 579 -17.37 -11.51 16.13
N ARG A 580 -17.30 -10.62 17.14
CA ARG A 580 -17.59 -10.91 18.56
C ARG A 580 -18.30 -9.72 19.23
N PRO A 581 -19.56 -9.44 18.84
CA PRO A 581 -20.26 -8.21 19.23
C PRO A 581 -20.42 -8.07 20.75
N GLY A 582 -20.61 -9.17 21.49
CA GLY A 582 -20.71 -9.13 22.97
C GLY A 582 -19.44 -8.55 23.63
N ARG A 583 -18.26 -9.07 23.26
CA ARG A 583 -16.96 -8.61 23.78
C ARG A 583 -16.67 -7.16 23.37
N ALA A 584 -17.03 -6.79 22.13
CA ALA A 584 -16.95 -5.40 21.68
C ALA A 584 -17.79 -4.46 22.54
N LEU A 585 -19.05 -4.83 22.81
CA LEU A 585 -19.96 -4.02 23.60
C LEU A 585 -19.51 -3.91 25.07
N GLU A 586 -18.88 -4.93 25.64
CA GLU A 586 -18.25 -4.85 26.97
C GLU A 586 -17.09 -3.84 27.02
N VAL A 587 -16.21 -3.85 26.01
CA VAL A 587 -15.15 -2.84 25.87
C VAL A 587 -15.74 -1.45 25.73
N LEU A 588 -16.73 -1.26 24.86
CA LEU A 588 -17.38 0.03 24.63
C LEU A 588 -18.08 0.53 25.90
N ARG A 589 -18.72 -0.36 26.66
CA ARG A 589 -19.32 -0.02 27.96
C ARG A 589 -18.26 0.46 28.95
N THR A 590 -17.13 -0.24 29.03
CA THR A 590 -16.02 0.13 29.93
C THR A 590 -15.52 1.54 29.61
N VAL A 591 -15.29 1.84 28.33
CA VAL A 591 -14.86 3.19 27.90
C VAL A 591 -15.94 4.24 28.18
N LEU A 592 -17.21 3.89 28.03
CA LEU A 592 -18.34 4.80 28.28
C LEU A 592 -18.53 5.11 29.78
N ASP A 593 -18.23 4.17 30.67
CA ASP A 593 -18.41 4.33 32.11
C ASP A 593 -17.38 5.29 32.72
N ASN A 594 -16.14 5.29 32.21
CA ASN A 594 -15.01 6.03 32.76
C ASN A 594 -15.19 7.56 32.76
N ASP A 595 -15.29 8.19 31.58
CA ASP A 595 -15.36 9.66 31.44
C ASP A 595 -16.19 10.06 30.20
N TRP A 596 -16.45 11.36 30.03
CA TRP A 596 -17.19 11.89 28.88
C TRP A 596 -16.38 11.89 27.58
N ASP A 597 -15.03 11.91 27.67
CA ASP A 597 -14.10 11.81 26.54
C ASP A 597 -14.43 10.62 25.61
N GLY A 598 -14.91 9.50 26.16
CA GLY A 598 -15.23 8.28 25.41
C GLY A 598 -16.50 8.35 24.56
N LEU A 599 -17.37 9.34 24.79
CA LEU A 599 -18.72 9.35 24.24
C LEU A 599 -18.74 9.35 22.70
N VAL A 600 -17.91 10.18 22.08
CA VAL A 600 -17.85 10.30 20.61
C VAL A 600 -17.29 9.02 19.98
N SER A 601 -16.19 8.49 20.52
CA SER A 601 -15.58 7.25 20.02
C SER A 601 -16.52 6.06 20.16
N VAL A 602 -17.21 5.93 21.30
CA VAL A 602 -18.21 4.87 21.51
C VAL A 602 -19.39 5.03 20.55
N GLY A 603 -19.90 6.26 20.37
CA GLY A 603 -20.97 6.55 19.42
C GLY A 603 -20.64 6.11 17.98
N LEU A 604 -19.46 6.49 17.50
CA LEU A 604 -18.96 6.09 16.18
C LEU A 604 -18.75 4.57 16.07
N SER A 605 -18.21 3.93 17.11
CA SER A 605 -18.01 2.48 17.12
C SER A 605 -19.32 1.70 17.12
N VAL A 606 -20.33 2.15 17.86
CA VAL A 606 -21.67 1.54 17.85
C VAL A 606 -22.33 1.72 16.48
N LEU A 607 -22.20 2.89 15.86
CA LEU A 607 -22.67 3.11 14.49
C LEU A 607 -22.01 2.13 13.51
N ARG A 608 -20.69 1.93 13.61
CA ARG A 608 -19.96 0.97 12.76
C ARG A 608 -20.45 -0.46 12.95
N LEU A 609 -20.72 -0.89 14.19
CA LEU A 609 -21.28 -2.22 14.46
C LEU A 609 -22.67 -2.40 13.82
N VAL A 610 -23.52 -1.36 13.87
CA VAL A 610 -24.81 -1.34 13.17
C VAL A 610 -24.63 -1.46 11.65
N GLU A 611 -23.69 -0.72 11.06
CA GLU A 611 -23.35 -0.81 9.63
C GLU A 611 -22.76 -2.17 9.24
N LEU A 612 -22.13 -2.88 10.19
CA LEU A 612 -21.63 -4.25 10.04
C LEU A 612 -22.70 -5.31 10.37
N GLY A 613 -23.97 -4.91 10.49
CA GLY A 613 -25.12 -5.81 10.65
C GLY A 613 -25.40 -6.27 12.08
N GLN A 614 -24.72 -5.74 13.10
CA GLN A 614 -24.87 -6.15 14.51
C GLN A 614 -25.97 -5.36 15.25
N VAL A 615 -27.09 -5.11 14.55
CA VAL A 615 -28.21 -4.32 15.08
C VAL A 615 -28.83 -4.92 16.36
N PRO A 616 -29.16 -6.22 16.44
CA PRO A 616 -29.82 -6.77 17.62
C PRO A 616 -28.93 -6.70 18.87
N GLU A 617 -27.63 -6.99 18.74
CA GLU A 617 -26.68 -6.96 19.84
C GLU A 617 -26.49 -5.54 20.37
N VAL A 618 -26.35 -4.57 19.46
CA VAL A 618 -26.24 -3.15 19.81
C VAL A 618 -27.48 -2.65 20.56
N LEU A 619 -28.69 -2.94 20.05
CA LEU A 619 -29.92 -2.50 20.71
C LEU A 619 -30.10 -3.16 22.08
N THR A 620 -29.72 -4.44 22.21
CA THR A 620 -29.77 -5.16 23.48
C THR A 620 -28.82 -4.54 24.50
N ALA A 621 -27.57 -4.27 24.13
CA ALA A 621 -26.61 -3.64 25.02
C ALA A 621 -27.03 -2.21 25.44
N LEU A 622 -27.52 -1.39 24.51
CA LEU A 622 -28.02 -0.04 24.84
C LEU A 622 -29.24 -0.10 25.78
N LEU A 623 -30.07 -1.14 25.68
CA LEU A 623 -31.14 -1.38 26.63
C LEU A 623 -30.62 -1.77 28.01
N GLU A 624 -29.60 -2.62 28.09
CA GLU A 624 -28.98 -2.97 29.36
C GLU A 624 -28.31 -1.76 30.01
N TRP A 625 -27.53 -0.98 29.25
CA TRP A 625 -26.82 0.21 29.78
C TRP A 625 -27.78 1.32 30.23
N SER A 626 -28.97 1.38 29.62
CA SER A 626 -30.00 2.36 29.94
C SER A 626 -31.08 1.83 30.89
N GLU A 627 -30.96 0.60 31.41
CA GLU A 627 -31.94 -0.01 32.32
C GLU A 627 -32.08 0.73 33.66
N PRO A 628 -30.99 1.12 34.35
CA PRO A 628 -31.10 1.80 35.64
C PRO A 628 -31.99 3.03 35.56
N GLN A 629 -32.97 3.16 36.47
CA GLN A 629 -33.88 4.31 36.51
C GLN A 629 -33.28 5.51 37.26
N ASP A 630 -31.96 5.63 37.29
CA ASP A 630 -31.24 6.72 37.92
C ASP A 630 -30.84 7.79 36.90
N SER A 631 -30.19 8.84 37.40
CA SER A 631 -29.55 9.88 36.59
C SER A 631 -28.05 9.62 36.46
N SER A 632 -27.63 8.35 36.40
CA SER A 632 -26.22 8.03 36.24
C SER A 632 -25.67 8.57 34.90
N PRO A 633 -24.40 9.02 34.85
CA PRO A 633 -23.78 9.45 33.60
C PRO A 633 -23.85 8.39 32.51
N LEU A 634 -23.67 7.10 32.87
CA LEU A 634 -23.74 5.98 31.93
C LEU A 634 -25.09 5.92 31.21
N VAL A 635 -26.20 6.12 31.93
CA VAL A 635 -27.55 6.11 31.36
C VAL A 635 -27.74 7.26 30.35
N THR A 636 -27.27 8.46 30.68
CA THR A 636 -27.32 9.60 29.76
C THR A 636 -26.49 9.33 28.52
N LYS A 637 -25.22 8.91 28.69
CA LYS A 637 -24.30 8.57 27.61
C LYS A 637 -24.87 7.49 26.68
N ALA A 638 -25.41 6.40 27.23
CA ALA A 638 -26.01 5.32 26.44
C ALA A 638 -27.20 5.80 25.60
N LEU A 639 -28.08 6.63 26.16
CA LEU A 639 -29.19 7.20 25.42
C LEU A 639 -28.73 8.20 24.35
N SER A 640 -27.69 9.00 24.62
CA SER A 640 -27.10 9.90 23.63
C SER A 640 -26.42 9.16 22.48
N VAL A 641 -25.74 8.04 22.76
CA VAL A 641 -25.22 7.12 21.74
C VAL A 641 -26.36 6.55 20.89
N PHE A 642 -27.44 6.07 21.52
CA PHE A 642 -28.62 5.60 20.79
C PHE A 642 -29.17 6.68 19.84
N LEU A 643 -29.35 7.90 20.34
CA LEU A 643 -29.89 9.01 19.55
C LEU A 643 -28.97 9.41 18.40
N PHE A 644 -27.65 9.41 18.62
CA PHE A 644 -26.65 9.64 17.57
C PHE A 644 -26.74 8.60 16.45
N VAL A 645 -26.82 7.31 16.79
CA VAL A 645 -26.93 6.23 15.79
C VAL A 645 -28.30 6.28 15.10
N ALA A 646 -29.36 6.65 15.81
CA ALA A 646 -30.70 6.79 15.24
C ALA A 646 -30.85 8.00 14.30
N SER A 647 -30.00 9.03 14.44
CA SER A 647 -29.95 10.19 13.55
C SER A 647 -28.95 10.04 12.40
N ALA A 648 -28.09 9.01 12.42
CA ALA A 648 -27.06 8.85 11.41
C ALA A 648 -27.66 8.48 10.04
N PRO A 649 -27.26 9.16 8.94
CA PRO A 649 -27.66 8.76 7.61
C PRO A 649 -27.02 7.41 7.25
N PRO A 650 -27.65 6.60 6.39
CA PRO A 650 -27.09 5.32 5.98
C PRO A 650 -25.80 5.48 5.15
N PRO A 651 -24.90 4.49 5.22
CA PRO A 651 -23.62 4.54 4.50
C PRO A 651 -23.86 4.59 2.98
N GLY A 652 -23.19 5.54 2.31
CA GLY A 652 -23.21 5.66 0.84
C GLY A 652 -24.43 6.37 0.25
N GLY A 653 -25.35 6.91 1.07
CA GLY A 653 -26.38 7.82 0.58
C GLY A 653 -25.78 9.16 0.17
N GLU A 654 -25.98 9.57 -1.09
CA GLU A 654 -25.72 10.97 -1.48
C GLU A 654 -26.57 11.90 -0.58
N GLU A 655 -25.97 12.99 -0.10
CA GLU A 655 -26.73 14.11 0.48
C GLU A 655 -27.58 14.72 -0.64
N GLY A 656 -28.77 14.17 -0.84
CA GLY A 656 -29.62 14.46 -1.98
C GLY A 656 -31.08 14.09 -1.71
N PRO A 657 -31.98 14.43 -2.65
CA PRO A 657 -33.41 14.15 -2.52
C PRO A 657 -33.76 12.65 -2.40
N ASP A 658 -32.82 11.75 -2.71
CA ASP A 658 -32.99 10.29 -2.68
C ASP A 658 -32.32 9.61 -1.46
N ALA A 659 -31.94 10.38 -0.42
CA ALA A 659 -31.31 9.84 0.78
C ALA A 659 -32.22 8.83 1.50
N VAL A 660 -31.74 7.59 1.63
CA VAL A 660 -32.37 6.52 2.41
C VAL A 660 -32.39 6.90 3.89
N SER A 661 -33.43 6.50 4.63
CA SER A 661 -33.60 6.90 6.04
C SER A 661 -32.67 6.14 7.00
N PRO A 662 -32.47 6.68 8.23
CA PRO A 662 -31.57 6.13 9.24
C PRO A 662 -31.79 4.63 9.54
N PRO A 663 -30.69 3.88 9.79
CA PRO A 663 -30.71 2.41 9.83
C PRO A 663 -31.55 1.84 10.98
N LEU A 664 -31.55 2.48 12.16
CA LEU A 664 -32.28 1.96 13.33
C LEU A 664 -33.79 2.17 13.27
N VAL A 665 -34.28 3.09 12.43
CA VAL A 665 -35.73 3.31 12.28
C VAL A 665 -36.35 2.28 11.33
N HIS A 666 -35.57 1.74 10.40
CA HIS A 666 -35.99 0.70 9.47
C HIS A 666 -35.75 -0.73 9.96
N ALA A 667 -35.19 -0.90 11.15
CA ALA A 667 -35.04 -2.20 11.82
C ALA A 667 -36.40 -2.75 12.31
N ARG A 668 -37.31 -3.04 11.37
CA ARG A 668 -38.69 -3.52 11.62
C ARG A 668 -38.74 -4.69 12.59
N GLU A 669 -37.79 -5.61 12.44
CA GLU A 669 -37.65 -6.82 13.24
C GLU A 669 -37.32 -6.52 14.71
N HIS A 670 -36.77 -5.34 15.00
CA HIS A 670 -36.34 -4.90 16.33
C HIS A 670 -37.16 -3.71 16.86
N ARG A 671 -38.31 -3.43 16.25
CA ARG A 671 -39.21 -2.32 16.63
C ARG A 671 -39.47 -2.22 18.13
N PRO A 672 -39.73 -3.30 18.89
CA PRO A 672 -40.00 -3.19 20.33
C PRO A 672 -38.81 -2.66 21.13
N LEU A 673 -37.59 -3.04 20.75
CA LEU A 673 -36.34 -2.60 21.38
C LEU A 673 -36.10 -1.12 21.09
N THR A 674 -36.26 -0.72 19.84
CA THR A 674 -36.13 0.69 19.41
C THR A 674 -37.18 1.57 20.09
N ALA A 675 -38.44 1.11 20.19
CA ALA A 675 -39.51 1.83 20.88
C ALA A 675 -39.24 1.99 22.39
N GLU A 676 -38.63 0.99 23.04
CA GLU A 676 -38.20 1.08 24.45
C GLU A 676 -37.12 2.15 24.62
N LEU A 677 -36.06 2.13 23.80
CA LEU A 677 -34.98 3.12 23.87
C LEU A 677 -35.48 4.54 23.64
N TRP A 678 -36.35 4.76 22.64
CA TRP A 678 -37.02 6.04 22.43
C TRP A 678 -37.87 6.46 23.63
N ALA A 679 -38.63 5.54 24.22
CA ALA A 679 -39.43 5.84 25.40
C ALA A 679 -38.54 6.30 26.58
N ARG A 680 -37.42 5.62 26.82
CA ARG A 680 -36.42 5.99 27.85
C ARG A 680 -35.78 7.34 27.57
N ALA A 681 -35.36 7.60 26.33
CA ALA A 681 -34.78 8.88 25.91
C ALA A 681 -35.76 10.05 26.14
N LEU A 682 -37.03 9.88 25.75
CA LEU A 682 -38.07 10.89 25.95
C LEU A 682 -38.45 11.09 27.43
N ALA A 683 -38.21 10.10 28.29
CA ALA A 683 -38.54 10.19 29.72
C ALA A 683 -37.47 10.90 30.55
N ARG A 684 -36.20 10.89 30.12
CA ARG A 684 -35.06 11.38 30.90
C ARG A 684 -34.58 12.73 30.40
N LYS A 685 -34.59 13.75 31.27
CA LYS A 685 -34.33 15.15 30.90
C LYS A 685 -33.03 15.40 30.10
N PRO A 686 -31.87 14.80 30.44
CA PRO A 686 -30.63 15.04 29.68
C PRO A 686 -30.73 14.62 28.21
N ALA A 687 -31.36 13.48 27.92
CA ALA A 687 -31.54 12.97 26.56
C ALA A 687 -32.84 13.45 25.89
N GLN A 688 -33.80 13.97 26.65
CA GLN A 688 -35.14 14.32 26.14
C GLN A 688 -35.10 15.39 25.06
N ILE A 689 -34.29 16.43 25.23
CA ILE A 689 -34.19 17.53 24.25
C ILE A 689 -33.65 16.98 22.93
N GLN A 690 -32.52 16.27 22.99
CA GLN A 690 -31.92 15.60 21.85
C GLN A 690 -32.90 14.62 21.17
N ALA A 691 -33.64 13.84 21.95
CA ALA A 691 -34.61 12.89 21.42
C ALA A 691 -35.73 13.58 20.62
N LEU A 692 -36.20 14.73 21.09
CA LEU A 692 -37.23 15.50 20.42
C LEU A 692 -36.71 16.16 19.14
N GLU A 693 -35.46 16.64 19.15
CA GLU A 693 -34.80 17.19 17.97
C GLU A 693 -34.64 16.13 16.88
N VAL A 694 -34.09 14.95 17.21
CA VAL A 694 -33.93 13.85 16.26
C VAL A 694 -35.28 13.35 15.73
N LEU A 695 -36.31 13.26 16.58
CA LEU A 695 -37.66 12.91 16.11
C LEU A 695 -38.23 13.95 15.15
N ARG A 696 -38.04 15.24 15.43
CA ARG A 696 -38.50 16.32 14.56
C ARG A 696 -37.78 16.26 13.21
N GLU A 697 -36.46 16.15 13.23
CA GLU A 697 -35.66 15.98 12.02
C GLU A 697 -36.14 14.76 11.21
N TYR A 698 -36.43 13.64 11.88
CA TYR A 698 -36.91 12.45 11.19
C TYR A 698 -38.23 12.70 10.45
N LEU A 699 -39.17 13.38 11.11
CA LEU A 699 -40.47 13.70 10.53
C LEU A 699 -40.35 14.66 9.34
N ASP A 700 -39.51 15.69 9.48
CA ASP A 700 -39.40 16.76 8.50
C ASP A 700 -38.52 16.37 7.29
N VAL A 701 -37.46 15.59 7.51
CA VAL A 701 -36.48 15.21 6.46
C VAL A 701 -36.89 13.92 5.76
N TYR A 702 -37.30 12.88 6.50
CA TYR A 702 -37.53 11.55 5.93
C TYR A 702 -39.02 11.21 5.77
N ALA A 703 -39.82 11.32 6.83
CA ALA A 703 -41.22 10.90 6.80
C ALA A 703 -42.08 11.74 5.83
N ASP A 704 -41.78 13.02 5.67
CA ASP A 704 -42.46 13.91 4.72
C ASP A 704 -42.14 13.60 3.25
N ARG A 705 -41.05 12.86 2.98
CA ARG A 705 -40.56 12.52 1.63
C ARG A 705 -40.85 11.06 1.24
N ASP A 706 -40.85 10.15 2.21
CA ASP A 706 -41.03 8.72 1.99
C ASP A 706 -42.19 8.13 2.83
N PRO A 707 -43.26 7.63 2.18
CA PRO A 707 -44.37 6.95 2.86
C PRO A 707 -43.96 5.74 3.70
N ALA A 708 -42.90 5.02 3.33
CA ALA A 708 -42.43 3.86 4.10
C ALA A 708 -41.82 4.31 5.44
N SER A 709 -40.99 5.36 5.40
CA SER A 709 -40.44 6.03 6.60
C SER A 709 -41.53 6.56 7.53
N LEU A 710 -42.58 7.17 6.96
CA LEU A 710 -43.74 7.61 7.74
C LEU A 710 -44.46 6.43 8.42
N HIS A 711 -44.58 5.29 7.74
CA HIS A 711 -45.20 4.10 8.32
C HIS A 711 -44.40 3.56 9.51
N GLU A 712 -43.08 3.48 9.39
CA GLU A 712 -42.22 2.97 10.47
C GLU A 712 -42.21 3.88 11.69
N ILE A 713 -41.97 5.17 11.50
CA ILE A 713 -41.92 6.10 12.64
C ILE A 713 -43.29 6.21 13.32
N ARG A 714 -44.39 6.13 12.56
CA ARG A 714 -45.73 6.05 13.12
C ARG A 714 -45.90 4.80 13.99
N ALA A 715 -45.45 3.64 13.53
CA ALA A 715 -45.55 2.41 14.31
C ALA A 715 -44.77 2.52 15.64
N ILE A 716 -43.54 3.05 15.59
CA ILE A 716 -42.71 3.30 16.79
C ILE A 716 -43.41 4.27 17.75
N LEU A 717 -43.90 5.41 17.28
CA LEU A 717 -44.56 6.42 18.12
C LEU A 717 -45.87 5.92 18.75
N LEU A 718 -46.64 5.10 18.03
CA LEU A 718 -47.84 4.46 18.58
C LEU A 718 -47.48 3.46 19.69
N GLU A 719 -46.43 2.68 19.51
CA GLU A 719 -45.93 1.75 20.53
C GLU A 719 -45.43 2.51 21.78
N ILE A 720 -44.72 3.62 21.58
CA ILE A 720 -44.31 4.49 22.69
C ILE A 720 -45.53 5.06 23.44
N ALA A 721 -46.56 5.48 22.71
CA ALA A 721 -47.78 6.03 23.31
C ALA A 721 -48.63 4.98 24.04
N ALA A 722 -48.53 3.70 23.67
CA ALA A 722 -49.21 2.59 24.33
C ALA A 722 -48.58 2.24 25.69
N ARG A 723 -47.34 2.67 25.95
CA ARG A 723 -46.62 2.41 27.21
C ARG A 723 -47.21 3.22 28.38
N PRO A 724 -47.13 2.68 29.61
CA PRO A 724 -47.64 3.37 30.79
C PRO A 724 -46.86 4.66 31.07
N GLY A 725 -47.53 5.65 31.67
CA GLY A 725 -46.90 6.91 32.09
C GLY A 725 -47.33 8.11 31.24
N ARG A 726 -46.45 9.11 31.13
CA ARG A 726 -46.73 10.40 30.47
C ARG A 726 -46.33 10.45 29.00
N HIS A 727 -45.87 9.34 28.42
CA HIS A 727 -45.37 9.29 27.04
C HIS A 727 -46.41 9.76 26.02
N ARG A 728 -47.65 9.25 26.11
CA ARG A 728 -48.75 9.66 25.23
C ARG A 728 -49.01 11.16 25.28
N ARG A 729 -49.20 11.73 26.48
CA ARG A 729 -49.46 13.18 26.65
C ARG A 729 -48.30 14.02 26.14
N ARG A 730 -47.05 13.55 26.32
CA ARG A 730 -45.85 14.24 25.82
C ARG A 730 -45.83 14.25 24.29
N LEU A 731 -46.01 13.09 23.66
CA LEU A 731 -46.06 12.98 22.19
C LEU A 731 -47.22 13.80 21.62
N GLU A 732 -48.41 13.74 22.23
CA GLU A 732 -49.55 14.58 21.87
C GLU A 732 -49.28 16.08 22.09
N TRP A 733 -48.33 16.50 22.92
CA TRP A 733 -48.00 17.92 23.03
C TRP A 733 -47.07 18.35 21.88
N TYR A 734 -45.94 17.64 21.70
CA TYR A 734 -44.94 17.98 20.69
C TYR A 734 -45.43 17.78 19.25
N LEU A 735 -46.18 16.71 18.95
CA LEU A 735 -46.76 16.51 17.62
C LEU A 735 -47.79 17.58 17.27
N ASP A 736 -48.43 18.20 18.27
CA ASP A 736 -49.32 19.34 18.07
C ASP A 736 -48.56 20.59 17.68
N GLU A 737 -47.47 20.84 18.40
CA GLU A 737 -46.57 21.96 18.19
C GLU A 737 -45.94 21.87 16.79
N TRP A 738 -45.34 20.73 16.45
CA TRP A 738 -44.70 20.53 15.14
C TRP A 738 -45.71 20.56 13.98
N ALA A 739 -46.95 20.10 14.19
CA ALA A 739 -48.00 20.23 13.18
C ALA A 739 -48.40 21.70 12.95
N ARG A 740 -48.39 22.55 13.99
CA ARG A 740 -48.61 24.00 13.85
C ARG A 740 -47.44 24.70 13.16
N ASP A 741 -46.22 24.20 13.38
CA ASP A 741 -45.00 24.67 12.71
C ASP A 741 -44.90 24.22 11.23
N GLY A 742 -45.83 23.38 10.76
CA GLY A 742 -45.96 23.01 9.34
C GLY A 742 -45.55 21.59 8.96
N SER A 743 -45.20 20.72 9.92
CA SER A 743 -44.84 19.32 9.66
C SER A 743 -46.07 18.48 9.30
N ARG A 744 -46.14 17.98 8.05
CA ARG A 744 -47.29 17.20 7.56
C ARG A 744 -47.34 15.82 8.21
N SER A 745 -46.19 15.18 8.36
CA SER A 745 -46.04 13.90 9.05
C SER A 745 -46.47 13.97 10.51
N ALA A 746 -46.11 15.04 11.23
CA ALA A 746 -46.54 15.24 12.61
C ALA A 746 -48.08 15.31 12.72
N ALA A 747 -48.75 16.03 11.83
CA ALA A 747 -50.21 16.13 11.79
C ALA A 747 -50.88 14.77 11.51
N ALA A 748 -50.32 13.98 10.58
CA ALA A 748 -50.82 12.65 10.25
C ALA A 748 -50.71 11.67 11.43
N ILE A 749 -49.57 11.67 12.13
CA ILE A 749 -49.35 10.80 13.31
C ILE A 749 -50.20 11.26 14.49
N ARG A 750 -50.35 12.57 14.71
CA ARG A 750 -51.28 13.12 15.70
C ARG A 750 -52.70 12.61 15.49
N ALA A 751 -53.20 12.67 14.26
CA ALA A 751 -54.53 12.19 13.92
C ALA A 751 -54.67 10.68 14.20
N ALA A 752 -53.60 9.89 14.03
CA ALA A 752 -53.58 8.47 14.38
C ALA A 752 -53.62 8.24 15.90
N LEU A 753 -52.90 9.04 16.69
CA LEU A 753 -52.91 8.97 18.17
C LEU A 753 -54.28 9.38 18.77
N ALA A 754 -54.98 10.31 18.13
CA ALA A 754 -56.29 10.77 18.58
C ALA A 754 -57.42 9.75 18.34
N ARG A 755 -57.22 8.76 17.46
CA ARG A 755 -58.20 7.68 17.27
C ARG A 755 -58.20 6.78 18.52
N PRO A 756 -59.36 6.53 19.16
CA PRO A 756 -59.43 5.59 20.26
C PRO A 756 -59.00 4.21 19.76
N VAL A 757 -58.07 3.56 20.47
CA VAL A 757 -57.72 2.17 20.25
C VAL A 757 -59.00 1.38 20.50
N MET A 758 -59.67 0.93 19.43
CA MET A 758 -60.78 -0.01 19.58
C MET A 758 -60.19 -1.29 20.17
N SER A 759 -60.43 -1.48 21.46
CA SER A 759 -60.09 -2.69 22.19
C SER A 759 -60.78 -3.87 21.49
N SER A 760 -60.00 -4.66 20.75
CA SER A 760 -60.31 -6.07 20.56
C SER A 760 -59.91 -6.78 21.85
N ALA A 761 -60.86 -6.88 22.77
CA ALA A 761 -60.84 -7.91 23.81
C ALA A 761 -61.40 -9.21 23.19
N PRO A 762 -60.98 -10.39 23.70
CA PRO A 762 -60.70 -11.60 22.92
C PRO A 762 -61.91 -12.24 22.21
#